data_AF-A0A952E3L3-F1
#
_entry.id   AF-A0A952E3L3-F1
#
_cell.length_a   1.000
_cell.length_b   1.000
_cell.length_c   1.000
_cell.angle_alpha   90.00
_cell.angle_beta   90.00
_cell.angle_gamma   90.00
#
_symmetry.space_group_name_H-M   'P 1'
#
loop_
_entity.id
_entity.type
_entity.pdbx_description
1 polymer ?
#
loop_
_entity_poly.entity_id
_entity_poly.type
_entity_poly.pdbx_seq_one_letter_code
_entity_poly.pdbx_strand_id
1 'polypeptide(L)'
;MKMRLARTDWNWITAAIVVSVAVCLVPGQVHAWTYNYRDDFSTNKAEENSYLHSIYWPQGAFPPSEPYLYHSDTDELGFGDLNDDAAILGYRFPVYPAQSPSAVNGYLNIDVRFQDSTDLVSGSLQYSLSDDGVTWSSDRQLGQGSHNISLESVSGVLYVRFRGIEVLIDNLEVFLNSSPATIEVPRDFATIQQAIEAASNGDIVEVSPGTYKGDGNWDIDFKGKTITVRSSSGPGRTTIDCSGNEGHRGFYFHQGETRNSVLRGFTIKGALLPGSEIPSDNSWNSSHPIGGGIYCENSSPSIIDCVITQCGAELGGGIGSVGGSPLIIDCTIERCQAGGFGQAQSGGYGAGIGLTKGSDARIINCIIERNIGYDKSFGAGVYCWQSRLMLSSCDISFNSAQGNVKGGGLYCGGSSAQATLERCIVSNNTAEAGGGTFSDSNARVNIINCTIADNTNSGVHVDASYIAIRNSIVWYNGGSAVSLGGSLSSNPVRYSNIEGYYSGQGNIDSDPKFASRGSDYHLRSNLGRFNSGSWIKDSFSSHSPCIDAGDPQDPIGAEPFPNNKRINMGAYGGTREASKSIGPLIIHVDGIRGSDSHTGLSRDESLRTIQKAVKEAYDGDTIMVWPGTYREAVFVEGKAITIQSADDAAVVMAPSNDYAFTFQFAESSRCVLRNFVITNCDEAAILCHSSSPELTNLTIVNNQFGITAYQGSDPSINNCIFWNNELGDLEQSHARYSCLGALEPGDSNLGNISRDPMFADINNGDYHLQSEYGRYLPKSGTWTTDSQTGPCIDGGDPGVHTGREQKPHGGRVNMGAYGGTPFASKSGPSW
;
A
#
# COMPACT_ATOMS: atom_id res chain seq x y z
N MET A 1 -70.87 13.42 -74.60
CA MET A 1 -71.66 14.34 -73.75
C MET A 1 -72.63 13.53 -72.91
N LYS A 2 -72.42 13.49 -71.59
CA LYS A 2 -73.30 13.03 -70.48
C LYS A 2 -72.37 12.80 -69.27
N MET A 3 -72.62 13.17 -68.02
CA MET A 3 -73.58 14.06 -67.37
C MET A 3 -73.05 14.16 -65.93
N ARG A 4 -72.95 15.38 -65.37
CA ARG A 4 -72.59 15.62 -63.95
C ARG A 4 -73.71 15.12 -63.03
N LEU A 5 -73.34 14.59 -61.86
CA LEU A 5 -73.92 15.01 -60.56
C LEU A 5 -73.12 14.50 -59.34
N ALA A 6 -72.86 15.48 -58.45
CA ALA A 6 -72.56 15.53 -57.01
C ALA A 6 -72.01 14.32 -56.21
N ARG A 7 -70.92 14.58 -55.46
CA ARG A 7 -70.59 14.00 -54.14
C ARG A 7 -69.77 15.04 -53.34
N THR A 8 -70.38 15.80 -52.44
CA THR A 8 -70.55 15.58 -50.98
C THR A 8 -69.31 15.88 -50.16
N ASP A 9 -69.32 17.05 -49.51
CA ASP A 9 -68.55 17.37 -48.31
C ASP A 9 -68.90 16.39 -47.18
N TRP A 10 -67.89 15.75 -46.59
CA TRP A 10 -67.99 15.01 -45.34
C TRP A 10 -66.89 15.50 -44.40
N ASN A 11 -67.21 16.53 -43.61
CA ASN A 11 -66.58 16.73 -42.31
C ASN A 11 -67.16 15.71 -41.33
N TRP A 12 -66.34 14.80 -40.84
CA TRP A 12 -66.60 14.10 -39.58
C TRP A 12 -65.50 14.42 -38.58
N ILE A 13 -65.93 15.19 -37.58
CA ILE A 13 -65.31 15.32 -36.27
C ILE A 13 -65.59 14.02 -35.51
N THR A 14 -64.55 13.36 -35.02
CA THR A 14 -64.66 12.37 -33.93
C THR A 14 -63.33 12.41 -33.17
N ALA A 15 -63.22 13.22 -32.12
CA ALA A 15 -63.62 12.95 -30.74
C ALA A 15 -62.34 12.82 -29.90
N ALA A 16 -61.85 13.96 -29.41
CA ALA A 16 -61.00 14.00 -28.24
C ALA A 16 -61.85 13.55 -27.04
N ILE A 17 -61.83 12.25 -26.77
CA ILE A 17 -62.22 11.73 -25.47
C ILE A 17 -61.09 12.14 -24.51
N VAL A 18 -61.30 13.23 -23.79
CA VAL A 18 -60.63 13.50 -22.53
C VAL A 18 -61.19 12.50 -21.52
N VAL A 19 -60.61 11.31 -21.49
CA VAL A 19 -60.57 10.54 -20.24
C VAL A 19 -59.32 11.03 -19.54
N SER A 20 -59.53 11.93 -18.59
CA SER A 20 -58.57 12.19 -17.53
C SER A 20 -58.47 10.93 -16.67
N VAL A 21 -57.71 9.92 -17.12
CA VAL A 21 -56.95 9.14 -16.16
C VAL A 21 -55.76 10.02 -15.85
N ALA A 22 -55.77 10.64 -14.67
CA ALA A 22 -54.54 11.05 -14.04
C ALA A 22 -53.75 9.77 -13.74
N VAL A 23 -53.13 9.19 -14.77
CA VAL A 23 -51.90 8.44 -14.56
C VAL A 23 -50.92 9.55 -14.25
N CYS A 24 -50.61 9.71 -12.96
CA CYS A 24 -49.34 10.30 -12.60
C CYS A 24 -48.28 9.47 -13.32
N LEU A 25 -47.87 9.91 -14.51
CA LEU A 25 -46.62 9.50 -15.11
C LEU A 25 -45.59 10.03 -14.13
N VAL A 26 -45.19 9.16 -13.19
CA VAL A 26 -43.90 9.26 -12.55
C VAL A 26 -42.91 9.52 -13.69
N PRO A 27 -42.10 10.59 -13.66
CA PRO A 27 -41.12 10.82 -14.71
C PRO A 27 -40.30 9.54 -14.82
N GLY A 28 -40.43 8.86 -15.96
CA GLY A 28 -39.72 7.62 -16.24
C GLY A 28 -38.24 7.92 -16.10
N GLN A 29 -37.62 7.34 -15.07
CA GLN A 29 -36.22 7.56 -14.81
C GLN A 29 -35.36 6.89 -15.89
N VAL A 30 -34.26 7.58 -16.16
CA VAL A 30 -33.46 7.54 -17.37
C VAL A 30 -32.49 6.38 -17.28
N HIS A 31 -32.62 5.38 -18.16
CA HIS A 31 -31.73 4.22 -18.20
C HIS A 31 -30.44 4.53 -18.97
N ALA A 32 -29.29 4.09 -18.46
CA ALA A 32 -28.05 3.95 -19.21
C ALA A 32 -28.14 2.77 -20.21
N TRP A 33 -27.92 3.00 -21.50
CA TRP A 33 -27.96 2.00 -22.57
C TRP A 33 -27.00 2.35 -23.69
N THR A 34 -26.58 1.36 -24.48
CA THR A 34 -25.85 1.56 -25.73
C THR A 34 -26.59 0.90 -26.88
N TYR A 35 -26.61 1.55 -28.04
CA TYR A 35 -27.18 1.03 -29.27
C TYR A 35 -26.17 1.15 -30.39
N ASN A 36 -25.91 0.04 -31.08
CA ASN A 36 -25.09 -0.03 -32.27
C ASN A 36 -25.96 -0.53 -33.41
N TYR A 37 -26.11 0.29 -34.45
CA TYR A 37 -26.67 -0.13 -35.72
C TYR A 37 -25.59 -0.02 -36.78
N ARG A 38 -25.47 -1.06 -37.61
CA ARG A 38 -24.66 -1.05 -38.81
C ARG A 38 -25.42 -1.71 -39.93
N ASP A 39 -25.40 -1.07 -41.09
CA ASP A 39 -25.95 -1.59 -42.33
C ASP A 39 -24.96 -1.28 -43.44
N ASP A 40 -24.37 -2.32 -44.00
CA ASP A 40 -23.47 -2.25 -45.15
C ASP A 40 -24.22 -2.51 -46.46
N PHE A 41 -25.55 -2.61 -46.41
CA PHE A 41 -26.43 -2.82 -47.57
C PHE A 41 -26.05 -4.04 -48.43
N SER A 42 -25.39 -5.05 -47.85
CA SER A 42 -25.14 -6.36 -48.50
C SER A 42 -26.37 -7.27 -48.57
N THR A 43 -27.47 -6.83 -47.96
CA THR A 43 -28.78 -7.49 -47.99
C THR A 43 -29.87 -6.43 -48.04
N ASN A 44 -31.10 -6.83 -48.38
CA ASN A 44 -32.24 -5.92 -48.42
C ASN A 44 -32.79 -5.53 -47.01
N LYS A 45 -31.90 -5.44 -46.04
CA LYS A 45 -32.17 -5.07 -44.64
C LYS A 45 -32.80 -3.68 -44.52
N ALA A 46 -32.49 -2.79 -45.46
CA ALA A 46 -33.04 -1.44 -45.52
C ALA A 46 -34.55 -1.43 -45.78
N GLU A 47 -35.11 -2.40 -46.51
CA GLU A 47 -36.57 -2.51 -46.71
C GLU A 47 -37.28 -2.82 -45.40
N GLU A 48 -36.74 -3.74 -44.59
CA GLU A 48 -37.37 -4.17 -43.34
C GLU A 48 -37.17 -3.18 -42.18
N ASN A 49 -36.02 -2.50 -42.13
CA ASN A 49 -35.63 -1.66 -40.98
C ASN A 49 -35.87 -0.16 -41.16
N SER A 50 -36.28 0.27 -42.35
CA SER A 50 -36.58 1.68 -42.59
C SER A 50 -37.95 2.06 -42.03
N TYR A 51 -38.03 3.28 -41.49
CA TYR A 51 -39.25 3.83 -40.91
C TYR A 51 -40.08 4.61 -41.95
N LEU A 52 -39.41 5.15 -42.96
CA LEU A 52 -40.03 5.88 -44.07
C LEU A 52 -39.18 5.63 -45.32
N HIS A 53 -39.77 5.13 -46.40
CA HIS A 53 -39.00 4.92 -47.63
C HIS A 53 -39.86 5.09 -48.89
N SER A 54 -39.20 5.44 -49.99
CA SER A 54 -39.71 5.32 -51.37
C SER A 54 -39.94 3.86 -51.77
N ILE A 55 -40.65 3.59 -52.87
CA ILE A 55 -41.02 2.22 -53.27
C ILE A 55 -39.75 1.43 -53.67
N TYR A 56 -39.55 0.22 -53.12
CA TYR A 56 -38.46 -0.68 -53.54
C TYR A 56 -38.75 -1.30 -54.92
N TRP A 57 -37.78 -1.21 -55.83
CA TRP A 57 -37.84 -1.77 -57.18
C TRP A 57 -36.65 -2.71 -57.44
N PRO A 58 -36.82 -3.74 -58.29
CA PRO A 58 -35.69 -4.54 -58.76
C PRO A 58 -34.71 -3.69 -59.57
N GLN A 59 -33.41 -3.92 -59.40
CA GLN A 59 -32.38 -3.21 -60.17
C GLN A 59 -32.62 -3.37 -61.69
N GLY A 60 -32.66 -2.25 -62.40
CA GLY A 60 -32.87 -2.22 -63.86
C GLY A 60 -34.31 -2.43 -64.34
N ALA A 61 -35.30 -2.55 -63.44
CA ALA A 61 -36.72 -2.56 -63.83
C ALA A 61 -37.17 -1.15 -64.27
N PHE A 62 -37.75 -1.04 -65.47
CA PHE A 62 -38.10 0.26 -66.08
C PHE A 62 -39.52 0.25 -66.69
N PRO A 63 -40.31 1.35 -66.62
CA PRO A 63 -40.11 2.58 -65.84
C PRO A 63 -40.99 2.66 -64.57
N PRO A 64 -40.44 3.07 -63.42
CA PRO A 64 -41.23 3.57 -62.28
C PRO A 64 -41.70 5.01 -62.53
N SER A 65 -42.92 5.35 -62.06
CA SER A 65 -43.53 6.69 -62.21
C SER A 65 -43.31 7.62 -61.01
N GLU A 66 -42.62 7.14 -59.98
CA GLU A 66 -42.41 7.79 -58.68
C GLU A 66 -40.98 7.48 -58.18
N PRO A 67 -40.43 8.26 -57.23
CA PRO A 67 -39.12 7.98 -56.64
C PRO A 67 -39.03 6.58 -56.04
N TYR A 68 -37.92 5.89 -56.30
CA TYR A 68 -37.71 4.48 -55.94
C TYR A 68 -36.35 4.24 -55.25
N LEU A 69 -36.29 3.11 -54.54
CA LEU A 69 -35.06 2.53 -53.97
C LEU A 69 -34.76 1.21 -54.66
N TYR A 70 -33.48 0.86 -54.81
CA TYR A 70 -33.10 -0.48 -55.29
C TYR A 70 -31.82 -0.94 -54.61
N HIS A 71 -31.72 -2.25 -54.39
CA HIS A 71 -30.48 -2.88 -53.97
C HIS A 71 -29.62 -3.17 -55.20
N SER A 72 -28.36 -2.76 -55.19
CA SER A 72 -27.45 -3.02 -56.30
C SER A 72 -26.83 -4.42 -56.22
N ASP A 73 -26.35 -4.93 -57.36
CA ASP A 73 -25.55 -6.15 -57.47
C ASP A 73 -24.16 -6.03 -56.78
N THR A 74 -23.79 -4.83 -56.30
CA THR A 74 -22.52 -4.52 -55.64
C THR A 74 -22.67 -4.21 -54.15
N ASP A 75 -23.75 -4.66 -53.52
CA ASP A 75 -24.01 -4.51 -52.08
C ASP A 75 -24.15 -3.04 -51.62
N GLU A 76 -24.84 -2.23 -52.41
CA GLU A 76 -25.10 -0.80 -52.13
C GLU A 76 -26.59 -0.49 -52.26
N LEU A 77 -27.09 0.49 -51.50
CA LEU A 77 -28.46 0.98 -51.66
C LEU A 77 -28.51 2.20 -52.59
N GLY A 78 -29.21 2.08 -53.70
CA GLY A 78 -29.39 3.12 -54.70
C GLY A 78 -30.73 3.86 -54.61
N PHE A 79 -30.69 5.13 -54.98
CA PHE A 79 -31.80 6.09 -54.91
C PHE A 79 -31.98 6.82 -56.23
N GLY A 80 -33.19 6.86 -56.77
CA GLY A 80 -33.44 7.64 -57.99
C GLY A 80 -34.89 7.60 -58.46
N ASP A 81 -35.15 8.29 -59.56
CA ASP A 81 -36.41 8.24 -60.31
C ASP A 81 -36.15 8.51 -61.81
N LEU A 82 -37.19 8.51 -62.65
CA LEU A 82 -37.07 8.77 -64.09
C LEU A 82 -36.86 10.27 -64.46
N ASN A 83 -37.17 11.20 -63.56
CA ASN A 83 -37.20 12.65 -63.77
C ASN A 83 -36.16 13.42 -62.93
N ASP A 84 -35.16 12.75 -62.35
CA ASP A 84 -34.23 13.32 -61.37
C ASP A 84 -34.90 13.88 -60.10
N ASP A 85 -36.06 13.35 -59.70
CA ASP A 85 -36.69 13.63 -58.42
C ASP A 85 -36.01 12.81 -57.31
N ALA A 86 -35.75 13.49 -56.19
CA ALA A 86 -35.02 12.88 -55.09
C ALA A 86 -35.87 11.87 -54.30
N ALA A 87 -35.37 10.63 -54.18
CA ALA A 87 -35.95 9.60 -53.32
C ALA A 87 -35.61 9.84 -51.85
N ILE A 88 -36.43 9.28 -50.94
CA ILE A 88 -36.28 9.45 -49.50
C ILE A 88 -36.10 8.08 -48.84
N LEU A 89 -35.05 7.94 -48.02
CA LEU A 89 -34.91 6.88 -47.03
C LEU A 89 -34.80 7.47 -45.64
N GLY A 90 -35.61 6.97 -44.74
CA GLY A 90 -35.73 7.41 -43.38
C GLY A 90 -35.59 6.25 -42.41
N TYR A 91 -34.73 6.44 -41.40
CA TYR A 91 -34.60 5.54 -40.27
C TYR A 91 -35.11 6.20 -39.00
N ARG A 92 -35.62 5.37 -38.10
CA ARG A 92 -35.84 5.72 -36.69
C ARG A 92 -34.96 4.80 -35.86
N PHE A 93 -34.07 5.39 -35.08
CA PHE A 93 -33.20 4.69 -34.15
C PHE A 93 -33.66 4.97 -32.71
N PRO A 94 -33.66 3.95 -31.83
CA PRO A 94 -33.43 2.54 -32.15
C PRO A 94 -34.56 1.94 -33.01
N VAL A 95 -34.18 1.04 -33.93
CA VAL A 95 -35.11 0.37 -34.86
C VAL A 95 -36.10 -0.56 -34.11
N TYR A 96 -35.75 -0.99 -32.89
CA TYR A 96 -36.62 -1.79 -32.02
C TYR A 96 -37.01 -1.01 -30.76
N PRO A 97 -38.30 -1.01 -30.36
CA PRO A 97 -38.86 -0.11 -29.33
C PRO A 97 -38.49 -0.44 -27.88
N ALA A 98 -37.45 -1.24 -27.63
CA ALA A 98 -37.13 -1.74 -26.29
C ALA A 98 -36.35 -0.77 -25.38
N GLN A 99 -35.97 0.43 -25.86
CA GLN A 99 -35.11 1.35 -25.11
C GLN A 99 -35.90 2.58 -24.66
N SER A 100 -35.82 2.89 -23.35
CA SER A 100 -36.47 4.07 -22.76
C SER A 100 -35.78 5.37 -23.22
N PRO A 101 -36.55 6.44 -23.51
CA PRO A 101 -36.03 7.78 -23.81
C PRO A 101 -35.03 8.25 -22.74
N SER A 102 -33.81 8.62 -23.14
CA SER A 102 -32.77 9.14 -22.24
C SER A 102 -31.83 10.12 -22.93
N ALA A 103 -31.03 10.86 -22.16
CA ALA A 103 -29.98 11.68 -22.73
C ALA A 103 -28.93 10.78 -23.38
N VAL A 104 -28.78 10.93 -24.69
CA VAL A 104 -27.94 10.12 -25.55
C VAL A 104 -26.84 10.95 -26.19
N ASN A 105 -25.60 10.48 -26.07
CA ASN A 105 -24.45 10.92 -26.84
C ASN A 105 -24.12 9.85 -27.90
N GLY A 106 -23.64 10.25 -29.06
CA GLY A 106 -23.37 9.29 -30.12
C GLY A 106 -22.81 9.88 -31.39
N TYR A 107 -22.77 9.03 -32.42
CA TYR A 107 -22.44 9.45 -33.77
C TYR A 107 -23.26 8.71 -34.82
N LEU A 108 -23.43 9.37 -35.96
CA LEU A 108 -23.93 8.83 -37.21
C LEU A 108 -22.79 8.91 -38.23
N ASN A 109 -22.40 7.78 -38.80
CA ASN A 109 -21.45 7.70 -39.89
C ASN A 109 -22.16 7.19 -41.14
N ILE A 110 -21.96 7.87 -42.27
CA ILE A 110 -22.49 7.45 -43.57
C ILE A 110 -21.44 7.61 -44.66
N ASP A 111 -21.34 6.59 -45.51
CA ASP A 111 -20.48 6.57 -46.70
C ASP A 111 -21.33 6.72 -47.96
N VAL A 112 -21.02 7.73 -48.79
CA VAL A 112 -21.82 8.09 -49.97
C VAL A 112 -20.98 8.12 -51.25
N ARG A 113 -21.54 7.55 -52.33
CA ARG A 113 -21.00 7.60 -53.71
C ARG A 113 -22.06 8.08 -54.71
N PHE A 114 -21.61 8.55 -55.88
CA PHE A 114 -22.45 9.05 -56.96
C PHE A 114 -22.06 8.35 -58.28
N GLN A 115 -23.05 7.99 -59.12
CA GLN A 115 -22.81 7.20 -60.33
C GLN A 115 -22.24 8.00 -61.52
N ASP A 116 -22.45 9.32 -61.59
CA ASP A 116 -21.85 10.17 -62.64
C ASP A 116 -21.12 11.39 -62.04
N SER A 117 -19.85 11.56 -62.39
CA SER A 117 -18.91 12.47 -61.67
C SER A 117 -18.78 13.87 -62.28
N THR A 118 -19.65 14.23 -63.22
CA THR A 118 -19.45 15.42 -64.06
C THR A 118 -20.38 16.61 -63.80
N ASP A 119 -21.39 16.47 -62.93
CA ASP A 119 -22.19 17.60 -62.42
C ASP A 119 -22.48 17.44 -60.91
N LEU A 120 -22.66 18.57 -60.21
CA LEU A 120 -22.95 18.66 -58.76
C LEU A 120 -24.30 18.04 -58.41
N VAL A 121 -24.41 16.71 -58.44
CA VAL A 121 -25.57 15.99 -57.90
C VAL A 121 -25.39 15.88 -56.39
N SER A 122 -26.30 16.49 -55.64
CA SER A 122 -26.15 16.66 -54.20
C SER A 122 -27.08 15.74 -53.42
N GLY A 123 -26.50 14.77 -52.70
CA GLY A 123 -27.19 14.10 -51.60
C GLY A 123 -27.36 15.07 -50.42
N SER A 124 -28.45 14.94 -49.68
CA SER A 124 -28.70 15.73 -48.47
C SER A 124 -29.18 14.83 -47.34
N LEU A 125 -28.82 15.24 -46.12
CA LEU A 125 -29.18 14.56 -44.90
C LEU A 125 -29.83 15.53 -43.92
N GLN A 126 -30.91 15.07 -43.32
CA GLN A 126 -31.53 15.68 -42.15
C GLN A 126 -31.60 14.66 -41.02
N TYR A 127 -31.48 15.13 -39.79
CA TYR A 127 -31.77 14.32 -38.62
C TYR A 127 -32.69 15.07 -37.66
N SER A 128 -33.53 14.34 -36.93
CA SER A 128 -34.37 14.88 -35.85
C SER A 128 -34.09 14.13 -34.57
N LEU A 129 -34.01 14.89 -33.48
CA LEU A 129 -33.81 14.39 -32.11
C LEU A 129 -35.07 14.60 -31.25
N SER A 130 -36.19 15.05 -31.83
CA SER A 130 -37.45 15.20 -31.10
C SER A 130 -38.18 13.86 -30.96
N ASP A 131 -38.86 13.66 -29.83
CA ASP A 131 -39.61 12.43 -29.48
C ASP A 131 -40.61 12.02 -30.57
N ASP A 132 -41.18 13.00 -31.26
CA ASP A 132 -42.19 12.86 -32.31
C ASP A 132 -41.62 12.86 -33.73
N GLY A 133 -40.31 13.09 -33.89
CA GLY A 133 -39.65 13.14 -35.20
C GLY A 133 -40.06 14.33 -36.09
N VAL A 134 -40.60 15.42 -35.53
CA VAL A 134 -41.06 16.58 -36.33
C VAL A 134 -40.08 17.75 -36.41
N THR A 135 -39.09 17.83 -35.51
CA THR A 135 -38.12 18.94 -35.47
C THR A 135 -36.79 18.55 -36.11
N TRP A 136 -36.67 18.82 -37.40
CA TRP A 136 -35.51 18.43 -38.21
C TRP A 136 -34.38 19.47 -38.20
N SER A 137 -33.13 18.97 -38.29
CA SER A 137 -31.96 19.78 -38.59
C SER A 137 -32.10 20.50 -39.94
N SER A 138 -31.30 21.54 -40.16
CA SER A 138 -31.11 22.08 -41.53
C SER A 138 -30.53 21.01 -42.46
N ASP A 139 -30.80 21.12 -43.76
CA ASP A 139 -30.23 20.24 -44.77
C ASP A 139 -28.70 20.29 -44.75
N ARG A 140 -28.08 19.14 -44.54
CA ARG A 140 -26.64 18.96 -44.66
C ARG A 140 -26.33 18.34 -46.00
N GLN A 141 -25.63 19.08 -46.86
CA GLN A 141 -25.17 18.59 -48.16
C GLN A 141 -24.09 17.52 -47.98
N LEU A 142 -24.23 16.39 -48.68
CA LEU A 142 -23.29 15.28 -48.68
C LEU A 142 -22.54 15.26 -50.02
N GLY A 143 -21.21 15.35 -49.95
CA GLY A 143 -20.32 15.05 -51.08
C GLY A 143 -19.86 13.59 -51.07
N GLN A 144 -19.09 13.18 -52.08
CA GLN A 144 -18.55 11.82 -52.15
C GLN A 144 -17.60 11.54 -50.97
N GLY A 145 -17.76 10.38 -50.32
CA GLY A 145 -16.92 9.92 -49.21
C GLY A 145 -17.66 9.76 -47.88
N SER A 146 -16.90 9.62 -46.79
CA SER A 146 -17.39 9.37 -45.43
C SER A 146 -17.78 10.64 -44.69
N HIS A 147 -18.93 10.61 -44.01
CA HIS A 147 -19.44 11.72 -43.20
C HIS A 147 -19.75 11.27 -41.79
N ASN A 148 -19.02 11.80 -40.82
CA ASN A 148 -19.25 11.57 -39.40
C ASN A 148 -19.98 12.77 -38.77
N ILE A 149 -21.05 12.49 -38.03
CA ILE A 149 -21.93 13.46 -37.39
C ILE A 149 -22.06 13.11 -35.92
N SER A 150 -21.52 13.96 -35.05
CA SER A 150 -21.74 13.85 -33.61
C SER A 150 -23.17 14.22 -33.25
N LEU A 151 -23.76 13.45 -32.33
CA LEU A 151 -25.14 13.58 -31.91
C LEU A 151 -25.22 13.77 -30.39
N GLU A 152 -26.03 14.73 -29.97
CA GLU A 152 -26.41 14.97 -28.57
C GLU A 152 -27.93 15.11 -28.51
N SER A 153 -28.62 14.12 -27.95
CA SER A 153 -30.08 14.07 -27.85
C SER A 153 -30.52 13.93 -26.40
N VAL A 154 -31.62 14.59 -26.01
CA VAL A 154 -32.22 14.41 -24.68
C VAL A 154 -33.31 13.34 -24.65
N SER A 155 -33.78 12.89 -25.82
CA SER A 155 -34.96 12.03 -26.00
C SER A 155 -34.64 10.55 -26.23
N GLY A 156 -33.38 10.22 -26.50
CA GLY A 156 -32.97 8.86 -26.83
C GLY A 156 -33.52 8.32 -28.16
N VAL A 157 -34.10 9.18 -29.00
CA VAL A 157 -34.54 8.84 -30.35
C VAL A 157 -33.75 9.66 -31.37
N LEU A 158 -33.38 9.02 -32.47
CA LEU A 158 -32.75 9.65 -33.64
C LEU A 158 -33.53 9.26 -34.88
N TYR A 159 -34.11 10.25 -35.56
CA TYR A 159 -34.62 10.08 -36.90
C TYR A 159 -33.57 10.58 -37.88
N VAL A 160 -33.33 9.81 -38.94
CA VAL A 160 -32.39 10.19 -39.99
C VAL A 160 -33.13 10.10 -41.31
N ARG A 161 -33.00 11.12 -42.16
CA ARG A 161 -33.57 11.16 -43.49
C ARG A 161 -32.50 11.50 -44.51
N PHE A 162 -32.30 10.60 -45.45
CA PHE A 162 -31.46 10.79 -46.62
C PHE A 162 -32.35 11.14 -47.82
N ARG A 163 -31.89 12.11 -48.60
CA ARG A 163 -32.54 12.53 -49.84
C ARG A 163 -31.49 12.75 -50.91
N GLY A 164 -31.64 12.14 -52.08
CA GLY A 164 -30.67 12.29 -53.16
C GLY A 164 -31.20 11.79 -54.51
N ILE A 165 -30.46 12.16 -55.56
CA ILE A 165 -30.66 11.74 -56.95
C ILE A 165 -29.39 10.96 -57.33
N GLU A 166 -29.53 9.74 -57.86
CA GLU A 166 -28.41 8.86 -58.28
C GLU A 166 -27.32 8.65 -57.22
N VAL A 167 -27.74 8.60 -55.96
CA VAL A 167 -26.86 8.42 -54.80
C VAL A 167 -26.79 6.94 -54.44
N LEU A 168 -25.59 6.47 -54.14
CA LEU A 168 -25.31 5.16 -53.56
C LEU A 168 -24.89 5.34 -52.11
N ILE A 169 -25.52 4.60 -51.21
CA ILE A 169 -25.13 4.52 -49.80
C ILE A 169 -24.44 3.18 -49.58
N ASP A 170 -23.19 3.23 -49.12
CA ASP A 170 -22.35 2.04 -48.92
C ASP A 170 -22.44 1.53 -47.48
N ASN A 171 -22.62 2.43 -46.52
CA ASN A 171 -22.61 2.09 -45.11
C ASN A 171 -23.39 3.13 -44.32
N LEU A 172 -24.18 2.66 -43.36
CA LEU A 172 -24.86 3.44 -42.36
C LEU A 172 -24.55 2.86 -40.98
N GLU A 173 -23.82 3.61 -40.19
CA GLU A 173 -23.45 3.24 -38.82
C GLU A 173 -23.98 4.28 -37.83
N VAL A 174 -24.68 3.81 -36.80
CA VAL A 174 -25.21 4.64 -35.72
C VAL A 174 -24.80 4.05 -34.39
N PHE A 175 -24.10 4.85 -33.60
CA PHE A 175 -23.79 4.55 -32.21
C PHE A 175 -24.48 5.57 -31.30
N LEU A 176 -25.20 5.08 -30.30
CA LEU A 176 -25.87 5.88 -29.28
C LEU A 176 -25.53 5.30 -27.89
N ASN A 177 -25.27 6.15 -26.90
CA ASN A 177 -25.12 5.77 -25.50
C ASN A 177 -25.80 6.76 -24.57
N SER A 178 -26.31 6.31 -23.42
CA SER A 178 -26.75 7.19 -22.34
C SER A 178 -25.86 7.10 -21.10
N SER A 179 -25.79 8.20 -20.34
CA SER A 179 -24.91 8.31 -19.17
C SER A 179 -25.49 7.56 -17.96
N PRO A 180 -24.64 6.99 -17.06
CA PRO A 180 -25.08 6.37 -15.81
C PRO A 180 -25.96 7.29 -14.95
N ALA A 181 -27.06 6.75 -14.44
CA ALA A 181 -28.00 7.46 -13.56
C ALA A 181 -27.72 7.16 -12.08
N THR A 182 -28.17 8.06 -11.19
CA THR A 182 -28.24 7.82 -9.74
C THR A 182 -29.70 7.71 -9.32
N ILE A 183 -30.08 6.55 -8.79
CA ILE A 183 -31.43 6.22 -8.31
C ILE A 183 -31.42 6.27 -6.79
N GLU A 184 -32.24 7.13 -6.19
CA GLU A 184 -32.23 7.35 -4.74
C GLU A 184 -33.28 6.50 -4.01
N VAL A 185 -32.86 5.78 -2.97
CA VAL A 185 -33.76 5.01 -2.07
C VAL A 185 -33.79 5.71 -0.71
N PRO A 186 -34.97 6.02 -0.13
CA PRO A 186 -36.30 5.64 -0.59
C PRO A 186 -37.00 6.69 -1.50
N ARG A 187 -36.29 7.72 -1.97
CA ARG A 187 -36.91 8.87 -2.65
C ARG A 187 -37.63 8.47 -3.95
N ASP A 188 -36.94 7.72 -4.80
CA ASP A 188 -37.41 7.31 -6.13
C ASP A 188 -38.14 5.96 -6.06
N PHE A 189 -37.68 5.05 -5.17
CA PHE A 189 -38.31 3.75 -4.92
C PHE A 189 -38.36 3.44 -3.43
N ALA A 190 -39.44 2.81 -2.96
CA ALA A 190 -39.59 2.49 -1.54
C ALA A 190 -38.60 1.43 -1.04
N THR A 191 -38.13 0.54 -1.93
CA THR A 191 -37.23 -0.56 -1.58
C THR A 191 -36.00 -0.61 -2.48
N ILE A 192 -34.94 -1.23 -1.96
CA ILE A 192 -33.68 -1.39 -2.68
C ILE A 192 -33.88 -2.29 -3.91
N GLN A 193 -34.64 -3.38 -3.78
CA GLN A 193 -34.90 -4.29 -4.90
C GLN A 193 -35.62 -3.60 -6.05
N GLN A 194 -36.60 -2.74 -5.78
CA GLN A 194 -37.28 -1.97 -6.82
C GLN A 194 -36.33 -1.03 -7.57
N ALA A 195 -35.43 -0.37 -6.84
CA ALA A 195 -34.41 0.47 -7.46
C ALA A 195 -33.42 -0.35 -8.31
N ILE A 196 -33.02 -1.54 -7.85
CA ILE A 196 -32.17 -2.44 -8.65
C ILE A 196 -32.91 -2.92 -9.90
N GLU A 197 -34.20 -3.27 -9.80
CA GLU A 197 -35.02 -3.68 -10.95
C GLU A 197 -35.09 -2.58 -12.00
N ALA A 198 -35.21 -1.32 -11.56
CA ALA A 198 -35.17 -0.14 -12.43
C ALA A 198 -33.76 0.22 -12.94
N ALA A 199 -32.69 -0.13 -12.24
CA ALA A 199 -31.33 0.22 -12.64
C ALA A 199 -30.87 -0.52 -13.91
N SER A 200 -30.07 0.15 -14.75
CA SER A 200 -29.31 -0.45 -15.85
C SER A 200 -27.83 -0.56 -15.49
N ASN A 201 -27.08 -1.38 -16.23
CA ASN A 201 -25.63 -1.53 -16.02
C ASN A 201 -24.92 -0.18 -16.03
N GLY A 202 -24.08 0.05 -15.01
CA GLY A 202 -23.36 1.31 -14.79
C GLY A 202 -24.04 2.26 -13.79
N ASP A 203 -25.34 2.11 -13.54
CA ASP A 203 -26.08 2.98 -12.63
C ASP A 203 -25.67 2.81 -11.16
N ILE A 204 -26.01 3.82 -10.36
CA ILE A 204 -25.81 3.86 -8.92
C ILE A 204 -27.17 3.84 -8.24
N VAL A 205 -27.42 2.84 -7.39
CA VAL A 205 -28.51 2.84 -6.41
C VAL A 205 -27.97 3.43 -5.12
N GLU A 206 -28.32 4.68 -4.86
CA GLU A 206 -27.88 5.47 -3.71
C GLU A 206 -28.90 5.37 -2.57
N VAL A 207 -28.51 4.72 -1.47
CA VAL A 207 -29.41 4.43 -0.34
C VAL A 207 -29.19 5.45 0.79
N SER A 208 -30.26 6.14 1.16
CA SER A 208 -30.28 7.13 2.25
C SER A 208 -30.12 6.45 3.62
N PRO A 209 -29.64 7.17 4.66
CA PRO A 209 -29.56 6.65 6.03
C PRO A 209 -30.90 6.10 6.53
N GLY A 210 -30.87 4.92 7.14
CA GLY A 210 -32.09 4.28 7.63
C GLY A 210 -31.93 2.80 7.93
N THR A 211 -33.00 2.20 8.43
CA THR A 211 -33.11 0.75 8.63
C THR A 211 -34.11 0.19 7.62
N TYR A 212 -33.63 -0.66 6.74
CA TYR A 212 -34.38 -1.30 5.66
C TYR A 212 -34.68 -2.74 6.05
N LYS A 213 -35.96 -3.12 5.98
CA LYS A 213 -36.48 -4.43 6.39
C LYS A 213 -37.72 -4.79 5.56
N GLY A 214 -38.09 -6.06 5.57
CA GLY A 214 -39.23 -6.60 4.84
C GLY A 214 -38.94 -6.82 3.35
N ASP A 215 -39.96 -7.30 2.64
CA ASP A 215 -39.91 -7.60 1.21
C ASP A 215 -39.28 -6.48 0.40
N GLY A 216 -38.37 -6.84 -0.51
CA GLY A 216 -37.60 -5.93 -1.34
C GLY A 216 -36.40 -5.27 -0.64
N ASN A 217 -36.19 -5.53 0.65
CA ASN A 217 -35.00 -5.12 1.41
C ASN A 217 -34.31 -6.33 2.09
N TRP A 218 -34.77 -7.54 1.81
CA TRP A 218 -34.15 -8.82 2.15
C TRP A 218 -33.92 -9.61 0.86
N ASP A 219 -33.01 -10.57 0.93
CA ASP A 219 -32.67 -11.45 -0.19
C ASP A 219 -32.38 -10.64 -1.48
N ILE A 220 -31.71 -9.49 -1.31
CA ILE A 220 -31.55 -8.48 -2.36
C ILE A 220 -30.68 -9.06 -3.48
N ASP A 221 -31.24 -9.07 -4.69
CA ASP A 221 -30.69 -9.71 -5.88
C ASP A 221 -30.31 -8.65 -6.92
N PHE A 222 -29.04 -8.64 -7.32
CA PHE A 222 -28.49 -7.71 -8.32
C PHE A 222 -28.94 -8.01 -9.75
N LYS A 223 -29.58 -9.16 -10.00
CA LYS A 223 -30.12 -9.58 -11.31
C LYS A 223 -29.04 -9.68 -12.40
N GLY A 224 -27.81 -10.05 -12.03
CA GLY A 224 -26.68 -10.11 -12.97
C GLY A 224 -26.18 -8.73 -13.42
N LYS A 225 -26.68 -7.63 -12.83
CA LYS A 225 -26.37 -6.27 -13.27
C LYS A 225 -25.03 -5.78 -12.72
N THR A 226 -24.29 -5.05 -13.54
CA THR A 226 -23.04 -4.38 -13.16
C THR A 226 -23.32 -2.97 -12.65
N ILE A 227 -23.97 -2.88 -11.49
CA ILE A 227 -24.38 -1.63 -10.84
C ILE A 227 -23.66 -1.42 -9.52
N THR A 228 -23.67 -0.18 -9.02
CA THR A 228 -23.23 0.11 -7.64
C THR A 228 -24.44 0.34 -6.75
N VAL A 229 -24.64 -0.51 -5.75
CA VAL A 229 -25.58 -0.27 -4.66
C VAL A 229 -24.77 0.22 -3.47
N ARG A 230 -24.98 1.45 -3.03
CA ARG A 230 -24.20 2.04 -1.94
C ARG A 230 -25.02 2.88 -0.97
N SER A 231 -24.58 2.91 0.28
CA SER A 231 -25.06 3.86 1.28
C SER A 231 -24.45 5.25 1.06
N SER A 232 -25.30 6.27 1.17
CA SER A 232 -24.90 7.69 1.14
C SER A 232 -24.23 8.19 2.43
N SER A 233 -24.23 7.40 3.50
CA SER A 233 -23.65 7.81 4.80
C SER A 233 -22.87 6.68 5.51
N GLY A 234 -22.45 5.67 4.76
CA GLY A 234 -21.65 4.55 5.26
C GLY A 234 -22.41 3.56 6.16
N PRO A 235 -21.71 2.53 6.65
CA PRO A 235 -22.35 1.38 7.31
C PRO A 235 -22.93 1.73 8.67
N GLY A 236 -22.35 2.71 9.39
CA GLY A 236 -22.84 3.13 10.72
C GLY A 236 -24.21 3.83 10.71
N ARG A 237 -24.76 4.17 9.53
CA ARG A 237 -26.01 4.93 9.39
C ARG A 237 -27.06 4.26 8.49
N THR A 238 -26.70 3.19 7.79
CA THR A 238 -27.57 2.50 6.83
C THR A 238 -27.53 1.00 7.10
N THR A 239 -28.64 0.45 7.56
CA THR A 239 -28.74 -0.93 8.03
C THR A 239 -29.75 -1.71 7.21
N ILE A 240 -29.35 -2.89 6.72
CA ILE A 240 -30.21 -3.94 6.18
C ILE A 240 -30.48 -4.92 7.33
N ASP A 241 -31.69 -4.86 7.90
CA ASP A 241 -32.08 -5.61 9.09
C ASP A 241 -32.88 -6.84 8.70
N CYS A 242 -32.21 -8.00 8.63
CA CYS A 242 -32.73 -9.28 8.18
C CYS A 242 -33.41 -10.10 9.29
N SER A 243 -33.64 -9.50 10.47
CA SER A 243 -34.34 -10.17 11.56
C SER A 243 -35.81 -10.42 11.20
N GLY A 244 -36.20 -11.69 11.12
CA GLY A 244 -37.54 -12.13 10.74
C GLY A 244 -37.78 -13.61 11.04
N ASN A 245 -39.03 -14.06 10.93
CA ASN A 245 -39.43 -15.43 11.31
C ASN A 245 -39.09 -16.50 10.25
N GLU A 246 -38.90 -16.11 8.99
CA GLU A 246 -38.78 -17.06 7.86
C GLU A 246 -37.34 -17.29 7.39
N GLY A 247 -36.37 -16.62 8.01
CA GLY A 247 -34.95 -16.75 7.72
C GLY A 247 -34.56 -16.18 6.35
N HIS A 248 -33.99 -14.97 6.37
CA HIS A 248 -33.63 -14.23 5.16
C HIS A 248 -32.13 -13.92 5.10
N ARG A 249 -31.63 -13.69 3.89
CA ARG A 249 -30.29 -13.11 3.64
C ARG A 249 -30.37 -11.60 3.52
N GLY A 250 -29.21 -10.95 3.61
CA GLY A 250 -29.06 -9.56 3.17
C GLY A 250 -29.02 -9.47 1.65
N PHE A 251 -28.02 -10.10 1.03
CA PHE A 251 -27.78 -10.04 -0.41
C PHE A 251 -27.49 -11.41 -1.01
N TYR A 252 -27.96 -11.61 -2.24
CA TYR A 252 -27.74 -12.84 -3.00
C TYR A 252 -27.27 -12.53 -4.44
N PHE A 253 -26.04 -12.96 -4.75
CA PHE A 253 -25.43 -12.84 -6.07
C PHE A 253 -25.38 -14.23 -6.72
N HIS A 254 -26.13 -14.44 -7.80
CA HIS A 254 -26.33 -15.79 -8.37
C HIS A 254 -26.49 -15.83 -9.89
N GLN A 255 -26.35 -14.69 -10.58
CA GLN A 255 -26.59 -14.56 -12.02
C GLN A 255 -25.32 -14.13 -12.78
N GLY A 256 -24.15 -14.45 -12.22
CA GLY A 256 -22.86 -14.16 -12.85
C GLY A 256 -22.39 -12.72 -12.64
N GLU A 257 -22.81 -12.09 -11.53
CA GLU A 257 -22.35 -10.76 -11.16
C GLU A 257 -20.81 -10.71 -11.13
N THR A 258 -20.26 -9.63 -11.68
CA THR A 258 -18.80 -9.45 -11.79
C THR A 258 -18.31 -8.46 -10.74
N ARG A 259 -17.02 -8.13 -10.73
CA ARG A 259 -16.47 -7.12 -9.81
C ARG A 259 -17.05 -5.73 -9.99
N ASN A 260 -17.72 -5.48 -11.12
CA ASN A 260 -18.43 -4.23 -11.40
C ASN A 260 -19.83 -4.19 -10.75
N SER A 261 -20.29 -5.30 -10.18
CA SER A 261 -21.45 -5.34 -9.28
C SER A 261 -20.94 -5.03 -7.87
N VAL A 262 -21.13 -3.79 -7.43
CA VAL A 262 -20.53 -3.24 -6.22
C VAL A 262 -21.58 -3.07 -5.14
N LEU A 263 -21.36 -3.68 -3.97
CA LEU A 263 -22.10 -3.44 -2.74
C LEU A 263 -21.21 -2.64 -1.78
N ARG A 264 -21.67 -1.47 -1.33
CA ARG A 264 -20.83 -0.59 -0.49
C ARG A 264 -21.54 0.10 0.67
N GLY A 265 -20.91 0.09 1.85
CA GLY A 265 -21.28 1.01 2.92
C GLY A 265 -22.49 0.60 3.75
N PHE A 266 -22.82 -0.69 3.86
CA PHE A 266 -24.00 -1.15 4.60
C PHE A 266 -23.63 -1.92 5.86
N THR A 267 -24.40 -1.73 6.94
CA THR A 267 -24.51 -2.75 7.98
C THR A 267 -25.56 -3.78 7.55
N ILE A 268 -25.22 -5.05 7.50
CA ILE A 268 -26.13 -6.18 7.26
C ILE A 268 -26.19 -6.98 8.55
N LYS A 269 -27.39 -7.15 9.12
CA LYS A 269 -27.51 -7.81 10.42
C LYS A 269 -28.70 -8.73 10.55
N GLY A 270 -28.58 -9.70 11.47
CA GLY A 270 -29.69 -10.56 11.90
C GLY A 270 -30.16 -11.58 10.86
N ALA A 271 -29.40 -11.75 9.77
CA ALA A 271 -29.73 -12.68 8.70
C ALA A 271 -29.49 -14.11 9.17
N LEU A 272 -30.53 -14.93 9.23
CA LEU A 272 -30.45 -16.28 9.81
C LEU A 272 -31.07 -17.31 8.87
N LEU A 273 -30.28 -18.28 8.43
CA LEU A 273 -30.75 -19.37 7.59
C LEU A 273 -30.70 -20.70 8.36
N PRO A 274 -31.83 -21.22 8.84
CA PRO A 274 -31.86 -22.55 9.45
C PRO A 274 -31.69 -23.63 8.39
N GLY A 275 -31.04 -24.75 8.73
CA GLY A 275 -30.99 -25.90 7.82
C GLY A 275 -30.67 -27.23 8.47
N SER A 276 -30.30 -28.18 7.62
CA SER A 276 -29.98 -29.56 7.97
C SER A 276 -28.47 -29.76 8.14
N GLU A 277 -28.11 -30.87 8.78
CA GLU A 277 -26.72 -31.27 8.95
C GLU A 277 -25.95 -31.28 7.63
N ILE A 278 -24.68 -30.95 7.71
CA ILE A 278 -23.80 -30.86 6.56
C ILE A 278 -23.24 -32.23 6.21
N PRO A 279 -23.33 -32.65 4.92
CA PRO A 279 -22.78 -33.93 4.49
C PRO A 279 -21.27 -34.00 4.74
N SER A 280 -20.83 -35.06 5.43
CA SER A 280 -19.41 -35.32 5.70
C SER A 280 -18.58 -35.62 4.44
N ASP A 281 -19.24 -35.93 3.32
CA ASP A 281 -18.63 -36.21 2.02
C ASP A 281 -18.56 -34.97 1.10
N ASN A 282 -18.93 -33.79 1.62
CA ASN A 282 -18.87 -32.52 0.89
C ASN A 282 -19.72 -32.52 -0.40
N SER A 283 -20.79 -33.34 -0.47
CA SER A 283 -21.75 -33.44 -1.58
C SER A 283 -22.80 -32.31 -1.60
N TRP A 284 -22.33 -31.07 -1.46
CA TRP A 284 -23.20 -29.89 -1.35
C TRP A 284 -24.05 -29.63 -2.59
N ASN A 285 -25.28 -29.19 -2.37
CA ASN A 285 -26.17 -28.64 -3.40
C ASN A 285 -26.82 -27.33 -2.91
N SER A 286 -27.55 -26.64 -3.79
CA SER A 286 -28.18 -25.34 -3.54
C SER A 286 -29.25 -25.33 -2.44
N SER A 287 -29.64 -26.50 -1.89
CA SER A 287 -30.58 -26.59 -0.78
C SER A 287 -29.95 -26.36 0.61
N HIS A 288 -28.63 -26.23 0.70
CA HIS A 288 -27.95 -25.97 1.98
C HIS A 288 -27.96 -24.48 2.34
N PRO A 289 -28.11 -24.11 3.62
CA PRO A 289 -28.06 -22.72 4.05
C PRO A 289 -26.62 -22.19 4.00
N ILE A 290 -26.33 -21.45 2.93
CA ILE A 290 -25.03 -20.82 2.68
C ILE A 290 -25.20 -19.30 2.67
N GLY A 291 -24.24 -18.59 3.28
CA GLY A 291 -24.13 -17.13 3.18
C GLY A 291 -25.27 -16.42 3.87
N GLY A 292 -25.28 -16.41 5.21
CA GLY A 292 -26.36 -15.79 5.99
C GLY A 292 -26.49 -14.31 5.67
N GLY A 293 -25.43 -13.52 5.86
CA GLY A 293 -25.42 -12.11 5.47
C GLY A 293 -25.41 -11.93 3.95
N ILE A 294 -24.44 -12.55 3.28
CA ILE A 294 -24.23 -12.45 1.83
C ILE A 294 -23.90 -13.83 1.26
N TYR A 295 -24.56 -14.20 0.16
CA TYR A 295 -24.22 -15.41 -0.60
C TYR A 295 -23.77 -15.06 -2.02
N CYS A 296 -22.59 -15.56 -2.42
CA CYS A 296 -22.04 -15.49 -3.77
C CYS A 296 -22.05 -16.88 -4.42
N GLU A 297 -22.99 -17.13 -5.32
CA GLU A 297 -23.10 -18.36 -6.10
C GLU A 297 -22.60 -18.11 -7.53
N ASN A 298 -21.48 -18.74 -7.89
CA ASN A 298 -20.81 -18.59 -9.20
C ASN A 298 -20.64 -17.12 -9.64
N SER A 299 -20.52 -16.22 -8.67
CA SER A 299 -20.55 -14.78 -8.85
C SER A 299 -19.39 -14.13 -8.10
N SER A 300 -18.90 -13.01 -8.61
CA SER A 300 -17.65 -12.37 -8.18
C SER A 300 -17.82 -10.88 -7.88
N PRO A 301 -18.78 -10.49 -7.02
CA PRO A 301 -19.06 -9.08 -6.71
C PRO A 301 -17.91 -8.42 -5.94
N SER A 302 -17.93 -7.08 -5.90
CA SER A 302 -17.09 -6.29 -4.98
C SER A 302 -17.92 -5.87 -3.76
N ILE A 303 -17.51 -6.28 -2.57
CA ILE A 303 -18.15 -5.98 -1.28
C ILE A 303 -17.19 -5.07 -0.50
N ILE A 304 -17.57 -3.82 -0.27
CA ILE A 304 -16.67 -2.76 0.19
C ILE A 304 -17.25 -2.02 1.39
N ASP A 305 -16.47 -1.76 2.43
CA ASP A 305 -16.88 -0.88 3.55
C ASP A 305 -18.22 -1.32 4.19
N CYS A 306 -18.41 -2.63 4.32
CA CYS A 306 -19.63 -3.22 4.89
C CYS A 306 -19.36 -3.79 6.28
N VAL A 307 -20.37 -3.74 7.15
CA VAL A 307 -20.38 -4.42 8.44
C VAL A 307 -21.38 -5.57 8.36
N ILE A 308 -20.91 -6.81 8.37
CA ILE A 308 -21.75 -8.00 8.37
C ILE A 308 -21.73 -8.54 9.80
N THR A 309 -22.86 -8.50 10.49
CA THR A 309 -22.89 -8.83 11.91
C THR A 309 -24.10 -9.61 12.37
N GLN A 310 -23.93 -10.51 13.33
CA GLN A 310 -25.03 -11.30 13.89
C GLN A 310 -25.79 -12.08 12.80
N CYS A 311 -25.07 -12.55 11.78
CA CYS A 311 -25.60 -13.38 10.71
C CYS A 311 -25.30 -14.86 10.98
N GLY A 312 -26.14 -15.75 10.49
CA GLY A 312 -26.04 -17.18 10.74
C GLY A 312 -26.46 -18.04 9.55
N ALA A 313 -25.66 -19.06 9.25
CA ALA A 313 -25.91 -20.08 8.25
C ALA A 313 -25.15 -21.36 8.64
N GLU A 314 -25.20 -22.43 7.85
CA GLU A 314 -24.38 -23.62 8.13
C GLU A 314 -22.98 -23.50 7.48
N LEU A 315 -22.87 -22.77 6.37
CA LEU A 315 -21.60 -22.40 5.73
C LEU A 315 -21.57 -20.89 5.45
N GLY A 316 -20.53 -20.19 5.89
CA GLY A 316 -20.39 -18.75 5.62
C GLY A 316 -21.46 -17.95 6.37
N GLY A 317 -21.47 -18.00 7.70
CA GLY A 317 -22.49 -17.33 8.52
C GLY A 317 -22.64 -15.84 8.16
N GLY A 318 -21.51 -15.14 8.04
CA GLY A 318 -21.45 -13.80 7.46
C GLY A 318 -21.52 -13.84 5.93
N ILE A 319 -20.48 -14.38 5.29
CA ILE A 319 -20.34 -14.41 3.83
C ILE A 319 -20.03 -15.83 3.36
N GLY A 320 -20.84 -16.34 2.43
CA GLY A 320 -20.61 -17.63 1.77
C GLY A 320 -20.29 -17.45 0.29
N SER A 321 -19.35 -18.24 -0.24
CA SER A 321 -19.03 -18.29 -1.67
C SER A 321 -18.91 -19.73 -2.17
N VAL A 322 -19.57 -20.00 -3.29
CA VAL A 322 -19.57 -21.29 -3.99
C VAL A 322 -19.23 -21.04 -5.46
N GLY A 323 -18.05 -21.45 -5.91
CA GLY A 323 -17.58 -21.23 -7.29
C GLY A 323 -17.39 -19.75 -7.70
N GLY A 324 -17.54 -18.82 -6.76
CA GLY A 324 -17.41 -17.38 -6.98
C GLY A 324 -16.01 -16.84 -6.66
N SER A 325 -15.69 -15.61 -7.10
CA SER A 325 -14.43 -14.94 -6.80
C SER A 325 -14.64 -13.54 -6.19
N PRO A 326 -15.34 -13.44 -5.04
CA PRO A 326 -15.69 -12.15 -4.45
C PRO A 326 -14.43 -11.37 -4.03
N LEU A 327 -14.51 -10.04 -4.19
CA LEU A 327 -13.52 -9.09 -3.69
C LEU A 327 -14.10 -8.39 -2.46
N ILE A 328 -13.50 -8.59 -1.29
CA ILE A 328 -13.98 -8.08 -0.01
C ILE A 328 -12.94 -7.08 0.52
N ILE A 329 -13.32 -5.82 0.70
CA ILE A 329 -12.40 -4.73 1.04
C ILE A 329 -12.97 -3.88 2.18
N ASP A 330 -12.16 -3.54 3.17
CA ASP A 330 -12.54 -2.62 4.26
C ASP A 330 -13.79 -3.07 5.03
N CYS A 331 -14.06 -4.37 5.07
CA CYS A 331 -15.25 -4.92 5.71
C CYS A 331 -14.98 -5.39 7.13
N THR A 332 -15.98 -5.27 8.00
CA THR A 332 -16.00 -5.93 9.31
C THR A 332 -17.00 -7.07 9.29
N ILE A 333 -16.55 -8.30 9.55
CA ILE A 333 -17.39 -9.49 9.65
C ILE A 333 -17.30 -9.97 11.09
N GLU A 334 -18.34 -9.72 11.88
CA GLU A 334 -18.28 -9.96 13.31
C GLU A 334 -19.53 -10.58 13.95
N ARG A 335 -19.32 -11.41 14.97
CA ARG A 335 -20.42 -12.07 15.71
C ARG A 335 -21.34 -12.89 14.81
N CYS A 336 -20.83 -13.37 13.68
CA CYS A 336 -21.55 -14.31 12.85
C CYS A 336 -21.35 -15.73 13.36
N GLN A 337 -22.29 -16.62 13.06
CA GLN A 337 -22.26 -17.99 13.54
C GLN A 337 -22.43 -18.99 12.39
N ALA A 338 -21.65 -20.06 12.42
CA ALA A 338 -21.87 -21.21 11.56
C ALA A 338 -22.43 -22.37 12.39
N GLY A 339 -23.56 -22.91 11.94
CA GLY A 339 -24.24 -24.05 12.54
C GLY A 339 -24.98 -23.77 13.84
N GLY A 340 -25.73 -24.76 14.31
CA GLY A 340 -26.55 -24.67 15.52
C GLY A 340 -27.92 -23.99 15.29
N PHE A 341 -28.38 -23.94 14.05
CA PHE A 341 -29.66 -23.37 13.67
C PHE A 341 -30.61 -24.45 13.16
N GLY A 342 -31.62 -24.80 13.96
CA GLY A 342 -32.61 -25.81 13.60
C GLY A 342 -32.28 -27.19 14.19
N GLN A 343 -32.43 -28.26 13.40
CA GLN A 343 -32.26 -29.64 13.88
C GLN A 343 -30.80 -30.13 13.83
N ALA A 344 -29.90 -29.39 13.18
CA ALA A 344 -28.50 -29.78 13.04
C ALA A 344 -27.79 -29.78 14.40
N GLN A 345 -27.21 -30.92 14.77
CA GLN A 345 -26.46 -31.08 16.03
C GLN A 345 -24.95 -30.81 15.87
N SER A 346 -24.48 -30.54 14.65
CA SER A 346 -23.07 -30.24 14.37
C SER A 346 -22.89 -29.58 13.01
N GLY A 347 -21.69 -29.01 12.76
CA GLY A 347 -21.19 -28.84 11.40
C GLY A 347 -21.00 -27.41 10.89
N GLY A 348 -20.89 -26.38 11.71
CA GLY A 348 -20.65 -25.03 11.16
C GLY A 348 -19.33 -24.88 10.39
N TYR A 349 -19.33 -24.41 9.15
CA TYR A 349 -18.08 -24.10 8.42
C TYR A 349 -18.00 -22.59 8.13
N GLY A 350 -16.90 -21.93 8.50
CA GLY A 350 -16.70 -20.54 8.10
C GLY A 350 -17.72 -19.58 8.72
N ALA A 351 -17.76 -19.42 10.05
CA ALA A 351 -18.76 -18.57 10.69
C ALA A 351 -18.67 -17.11 10.21
N GLY A 352 -17.46 -16.58 10.06
CA GLY A 352 -17.25 -15.34 9.33
C GLY A 352 -17.43 -15.54 7.83
N ILE A 353 -16.51 -16.30 7.21
CA ILE A 353 -16.45 -16.48 5.76
C ILE A 353 -16.26 -17.95 5.39
N GLY A 354 -17.09 -18.46 4.49
CA GLY A 354 -17.01 -19.84 3.98
C GLY A 354 -16.80 -19.88 2.47
N LEU A 355 -15.74 -20.56 2.01
CA LEU A 355 -15.36 -20.69 0.59
C LEU A 355 -15.31 -22.16 0.18
N THR A 356 -16.01 -22.51 -0.90
CA THR A 356 -16.01 -23.87 -1.44
C THR A 356 -16.13 -23.90 -2.97
N LYS A 357 -15.98 -25.10 -3.54
CA LYS A 357 -16.14 -25.43 -4.97
C LYS A 357 -15.35 -24.52 -5.92
N GLY A 358 -14.07 -24.30 -5.64
CA GLY A 358 -13.19 -23.53 -6.52
C GLY A 358 -13.37 -22.03 -6.41
N SER A 359 -13.86 -21.52 -5.28
CA SER A 359 -13.93 -20.07 -5.06
C SER A 359 -12.54 -19.43 -5.02
N ASP A 360 -12.35 -18.22 -5.55
CA ASP A 360 -11.08 -17.46 -5.52
C ASP A 360 -11.28 -16.08 -4.88
N ALA A 361 -11.40 -16.05 -3.55
CA ALA A 361 -11.73 -14.84 -2.82
C ALA A 361 -10.49 -14.01 -2.48
N ARG A 362 -10.61 -12.69 -2.66
CA ARG A 362 -9.60 -11.70 -2.24
C ARG A 362 -10.16 -10.84 -1.13
N ILE A 363 -9.50 -10.83 0.01
CA ILE A 363 -9.94 -10.17 1.23
C ILE A 363 -8.84 -9.22 1.69
N ILE A 364 -9.13 -7.93 1.75
CA ILE A 364 -8.13 -6.87 1.94
C ILE A 364 -8.61 -5.90 3.01
N ASN A 365 -7.75 -5.63 3.99
CA ASN A 365 -8.01 -4.66 5.05
C ASN A 365 -9.34 -4.92 5.79
N CYS A 366 -9.66 -6.20 6.01
CA CYS A 366 -10.88 -6.60 6.70
C CYS A 366 -10.61 -7.01 8.15
N ILE A 367 -11.62 -6.81 8.99
CA ILE A 367 -11.67 -7.33 10.36
C ILE A 367 -12.64 -8.50 10.38
N ILE A 368 -12.18 -9.69 10.78
CA ILE A 368 -12.98 -10.90 10.90
C ILE A 368 -12.89 -11.34 12.35
N GLU A 369 -13.86 -10.92 13.17
CA GLU A 369 -13.75 -11.09 14.62
C GLU A 369 -14.97 -11.64 15.35
N ARG A 370 -14.73 -12.34 16.46
CA ARG A 370 -15.79 -12.86 17.34
C ARG A 370 -16.83 -13.74 16.63
N ASN A 371 -16.45 -14.40 15.54
CA ASN A 371 -17.32 -15.34 14.84
C ASN A 371 -17.25 -16.71 15.53
N ILE A 372 -18.37 -17.43 15.54
CA ILE A 372 -18.54 -18.64 16.35
C ILE A 372 -18.95 -19.82 15.47
N GLY A 373 -18.10 -20.85 15.42
CA GLY A 373 -18.49 -22.15 14.90
C GLY A 373 -19.15 -23.00 15.98
N TYR A 374 -20.33 -23.53 15.69
CA TYR A 374 -21.04 -24.49 16.56
C TYR A 374 -20.32 -25.86 16.63
N ASP A 375 -20.77 -26.79 17.48
CA ASP A 375 -20.11 -28.09 17.74
C ASP A 375 -19.62 -28.79 16.45
N LYS A 376 -18.36 -29.28 16.45
CA LYS A 376 -17.67 -29.94 15.33
C LYS A 376 -17.63 -29.09 14.04
N SER A 377 -17.48 -27.78 14.19
CA SER A 377 -17.21 -26.83 13.11
C SER A 377 -15.80 -26.94 12.52
N PHE A 378 -15.50 -26.12 11.50
CA PHE A 378 -14.14 -25.83 11.03
C PHE A 378 -14.04 -24.37 10.57
N GLY A 379 -12.91 -23.70 10.86
CA GLY A 379 -12.66 -22.35 10.34
C GLY A 379 -13.62 -21.32 10.89
N ALA A 380 -13.67 -21.07 12.21
CA ALA A 380 -14.66 -20.13 12.76
C ALA A 380 -14.53 -18.72 12.17
N GLY A 381 -13.32 -18.20 12.00
CA GLY A 381 -13.10 -16.98 11.22
C GLY A 381 -13.34 -17.24 9.72
N VAL A 382 -12.47 -18.06 9.12
CA VAL A 382 -12.50 -18.36 7.69
C VAL A 382 -12.36 -19.86 7.44
N TYR A 383 -13.22 -20.39 6.57
CA TYR A 383 -13.14 -21.74 6.05
C TYR A 383 -12.87 -21.73 4.54
N CYS A 384 -11.81 -22.41 4.11
CA CYS A 384 -11.41 -22.52 2.71
C CYS A 384 -11.25 -23.98 2.31
N TRP A 385 -12.20 -24.48 1.51
CA TRP A 385 -12.17 -25.87 1.02
C TRP A 385 -12.10 -25.95 -0.50
N GLN A 386 -11.10 -26.65 -1.02
CA GLN A 386 -10.86 -26.79 -2.48
C GLN A 386 -10.97 -25.45 -3.23
N SER A 387 -10.49 -24.38 -2.59
CA SER A 387 -10.67 -22.99 -3.00
C SER A 387 -9.38 -22.20 -2.79
N ARG A 388 -9.30 -20.99 -3.36
CA ARG A 388 -8.19 -20.07 -3.21
C ARG A 388 -8.61 -18.86 -2.39
N LEU A 389 -7.75 -18.50 -1.43
CA LEU A 389 -7.95 -17.40 -0.50
C LEU A 389 -6.69 -16.53 -0.47
N MET A 390 -6.85 -15.24 -0.70
CA MET A 390 -5.82 -14.23 -0.46
C MET A 390 -6.29 -13.25 0.60
N LEU A 391 -5.59 -13.22 1.73
CA LEU A 391 -5.78 -12.29 2.84
C LEU A 391 -4.62 -11.29 2.84
N SER A 392 -4.94 -10.00 2.83
CA SER A 392 -3.94 -8.94 2.87
C SER A 392 -4.32 -7.87 3.89
N SER A 393 -3.44 -7.60 4.86
CA SER A 393 -3.66 -6.57 5.89
C SER A 393 -4.96 -6.79 6.69
N CYS A 394 -5.36 -8.05 6.89
CA CYS A 394 -6.57 -8.40 7.66
C CYS A 394 -6.25 -8.69 9.12
N ASP A 395 -7.19 -8.38 10.02
CA ASP A 395 -7.22 -8.88 11.40
C ASP A 395 -8.25 -10.00 11.52
N ILE A 396 -7.79 -11.18 11.94
CA ILE A 396 -8.62 -12.36 12.18
C ILE A 396 -8.50 -12.69 13.66
N SER A 397 -9.45 -12.20 14.46
CA SER A 397 -9.28 -12.22 15.91
C SER A 397 -10.50 -12.67 16.71
N PHE A 398 -10.27 -13.25 17.88
CA PHE A 398 -11.35 -13.65 18.80
C PHE A 398 -12.38 -14.62 18.20
N ASN A 399 -12.09 -15.32 17.10
CA ASN A 399 -13.00 -16.30 16.53
C ASN A 399 -12.92 -17.60 17.33
N SER A 400 -14.08 -18.19 17.60
CA SER A 400 -14.20 -19.33 18.50
C SER A 400 -14.80 -20.52 17.79
N ALA A 401 -14.10 -21.64 17.85
CA ALA A 401 -14.50 -22.89 17.23
C ALA A 401 -14.61 -23.95 18.33
N GLN A 402 -15.84 -24.38 18.65
CA GLN A 402 -16.13 -25.21 19.83
C GLN A 402 -16.38 -26.68 19.44
N GLY A 403 -15.81 -27.62 20.21
CA GLY A 403 -16.16 -29.05 20.20
C GLY A 403 -15.56 -29.90 19.09
N ASN A 404 -14.36 -30.45 19.30
CA ASN A 404 -13.56 -31.24 18.36
C ASN A 404 -13.24 -30.50 17.03
N VAL A 405 -12.96 -29.20 17.11
CA VAL A 405 -12.85 -28.29 15.95
C VAL A 405 -11.42 -27.86 15.66
N LYS A 406 -11.13 -27.67 14.37
CA LYS A 406 -9.85 -27.23 13.82
C LYS A 406 -9.94 -25.84 13.16
N GLY A 407 -8.89 -25.04 13.31
CA GLY A 407 -8.75 -23.76 12.60
C GLY A 407 -9.63 -22.65 13.20
N GLY A 408 -9.26 -22.11 14.35
CA GLY A 408 -10.05 -21.05 15.01
C GLY A 408 -10.14 -19.79 14.15
N GLY A 409 -8.98 -19.27 13.73
CA GLY A 409 -8.90 -18.16 12.79
C GLY A 409 -9.16 -18.60 11.36
N LEU A 410 -8.40 -19.59 10.88
CA LEU A 410 -8.46 -20.08 9.50
C LEU A 410 -8.36 -21.60 9.43
N TYR A 411 -9.23 -22.21 8.62
CA TYR A 411 -9.09 -23.58 8.14
C TYR A 411 -8.89 -23.61 6.62
N CYS A 412 -7.92 -24.39 6.13
CA CYS A 412 -7.65 -24.57 4.70
C CYS A 412 -7.47 -26.07 4.36
N GLY A 413 -8.35 -26.65 3.55
CA GLY A 413 -8.35 -28.09 3.28
C GLY A 413 -8.74 -28.50 1.87
N GLY A 414 -8.19 -29.62 1.41
CA GLY A 414 -8.49 -30.26 0.13
C GLY A 414 -7.42 -30.05 -0.93
N SER A 415 -7.32 -31.00 -1.88
CA SER A 415 -6.16 -31.18 -2.78
C SER A 415 -5.85 -30.03 -3.74
N SER A 416 -6.73 -29.04 -3.85
CA SER A 416 -6.56 -27.81 -4.64
C SER A 416 -6.62 -26.52 -3.81
N ALA A 417 -6.73 -26.63 -2.48
CA ALA A 417 -6.90 -25.46 -1.63
C ALA A 417 -5.59 -24.68 -1.46
N GLN A 418 -5.69 -23.35 -1.53
CA GLN A 418 -4.57 -22.45 -1.31
C GLN A 418 -5.00 -21.26 -0.45
N ALA A 419 -4.25 -20.99 0.63
CA ALA A 419 -4.40 -19.78 1.42
C ALA A 419 -3.09 -19.00 1.43
N THR A 420 -3.13 -17.71 1.11
CA THR A 420 -1.98 -16.80 1.23
C THR A 420 -2.36 -15.65 2.16
N LEU A 421 -1.59 -15.50 3.23
CA LEU A 421 -1.73 -14.43 4.22
C LEU A 421 -0.53 -13.50 4.08
N GLU A 422 -0.79 -12.22 3.88
CA GLU A 422 0.22 -11.18 3.79
C GLU A 422 -0.13 -10.02 4.74
N ARG A 423 0.76 -9.67 5.67
CA ARG A 423 0.52 -8.56 6.61
C ARG A 423 -0.71 -8.74 7.49
N CYS A 424 -1.09 -9.99 7.77
CA CYS A 424 -2.24 -10.31 8.59
C CYS A 424 -1.88 -10.46 10.07
N ILE A 425 -2.85 -10.13 10.92
CA ILE A 425 -2.85 -10.47 12.34
C ILE A 425 -3.85 -11.61 12.53
N VAL A 426 -3.42 -12.72 13.14
CA VAL A 426 -4.29 -13.84 13.51
C VAL A 426 -4.14 -14.07 15.00
N SER A 427 -5.11 -13.61 15.79
CA SER A 427 -4.93 -13.57 17.24
C SER A 427 -6.13 -13.92 18.10
N ASN A 428 -5.90 -14.40 19.32
CA ASN A 428 -6.99 -14.68 20.29
C ASN A 428 -8.06 -15.65 19.77
N ASN A 429 -7.76 -16.43 18.73
CA ASN A 429 -8.72 -17.39 18.19
C ASN A 429 -8.64 -18.69 18.99
N THR A 430 -9.78 -19.36 19.11
CA THR A 430 -9.90 -20.59 19.88
C THR A 430 -10.34 -21.76 19.00
N ALA A 431 -9.63 -22.88 19.12
CA ALA A 431 -9.94 -24.17 18.52
C ALA A 431 -9.18 -25.28 19.26
N GLU A 432 -9.57 -26.54 19.07
CA GLU A 432 -8.88 -27.70 19.67
C GLU A 432 -7.59 -28.07 18.92
N ALA A 433 -7.50 -27.75 17.63
CA ALA A 433 -6.28 -27.82 16.85
C ALA A 433 -6.13 -26.60 15.94
N GLY A 434 -4.92 -26.01 15.88
CA GLY A 434 -4.65 -24.82 15.07
C GLY A 434 -5.57 -23.65 15.42
N GLY A 435 -5.44 -23.10 16.64
CA GLY A 435 -6.22 -21.92 17.04
C GLY A 435 -6.04 -20.77 16.04
N GLY A 436 -4.80 -20.52 15.60
CA GLY A 436 -4.53 -19.54 14.54
C GLY A 436 -4.96 -20.09 13.18
N THR A 437 -4.17 -21.01 12.62
CA THR A 437 -4.44 -21.63 11.33
C THR A 437 -4.35 -23.15 11.40
N PHE A 438 -5.23 -23.84 10.68
CA PHE A 438 -5.16 -25.27 10.46
C PHE A 438 -5.20 -25.59 8.96
N SER A 439 -4.35 -26.51 8.49
CA SER A 439 -4.41 -26.99 7.11
C SER A 439 -4.35 -28.51 7.00
N ASP A 440 -5.15 -29.10 6.12
CA ASP A 440 -5.09 -30.53 5.79
C ASP A 440 -5.26 -30.89 4.30
N SER A 441 -5.16 -32.19 4.01
CA SER A 441 -5.61 -32.78 2.74
C SER A 441 -4.92 -32.18 1.51
N ASN A 442 -3.59 -32.06 1.55
CA ASN A 442 -2.73 -31.54 0.48
C ASN A 442 -2.96 -30.05 0.15
N ALA A 443 -3.51 -29.27 1.09
CA ALA A 443 -3.64 -27.82 0.94
C ALA A 443 -2.25 -27.12 0.89
N ARG A 444 -2.25 -25.88 0.42
CA ARG A 444 -1.05 -25.01 0.37
C ARG A 444 -1.28 -23.72 1.15
N VAL A 445 -0.49 -23.49 2.18
CA VAL A 445 -0.58 -22.26 3.00
C VAL A 445 0.72 -21.47 2.92
N ASN A 446 0.62 -20.18 2.58
CA ASN A 446 1.75 -19.25 2.55
C ASN A 446 1.49 -18.13 3.56
N ILE A 447 2.42 -17.90 4.48
CA ILE A 447 2.33 -16.91 5.55
C ILE A 447 3.52 -15.96 5.42
N ILE A 448 3.24 -14.70 5.13
CA ILE A 448 4.24 -13.70 4.76
C ILE A 448 4.02 -12.45 5.59
N ASN A 449 5.04 -11.99 6.32
CA ASN A 449 4.94 -10.78 7.12
C ASN A 449 3.68 -10.80 8.00
N CYS A 450 3.36 -11.91 8.66
CA CYS A 450 2.17 -12.01 9.51
C CYS A 450 2.54 -12.10 10.98
N THR A 451 1.60 -11.75 11.86
CA THR A 451 1.69 -11.99 13.30
C THR A 451 0.60 -12.97 13.71
N ILE A 452 0.97 -14.15 14.19
CA ILE A 452 0.06 -15.20 14.67
C ILE A 452 0.31 -15.44 16.15
N ALA A 453 -0.53 -14.87 17.01
CA ALA A 453 -0.24 -14.78 18.44
C ALA A 453 -1.47 -14.92 19.34
N ASP A 454 -1.25 -15.35 20.58
CA ASP A 454 -2.29 -15.44 21.61
C ASP A 454 -3.48 -16.35 21.22
N ASN A 455 -3.32 -17.30 20.29
CA ASN A 455 -4.37 -18.28 19.94
C ASN A 455 -4.30 -19.51 20.87
N THR A 456 -5.39 -20.25 21.04
CA THR A 456 -5.35 -21.52 21.79
C THR A 456 -4.67 -22.63 20.98
N ASN A 457 -4.06 -23.60 21.64
CA ASN A 457 -3.31 -24.67 20.98
C ASN A 457 -2.25 -24.11 20.01
N SER A 458 -2.10 -24.69 18.84
CA SER A 458 -1.05 -24.28 17.90
C SER A 458 -1.38 -22.96 17.20
N GLY A 459 -0.37 -22.12 16.99
CA GLY A 459 -0.49 -20.94 16.13
C GLY A 459 -0.72 -21.38 14.68
N VAL A 460 0.17 -22.24 14.17
CA VAL A 460 0.07 -22.86 12.85
C VAL A 460 0.07 -24.37 12.99
N HIS A 461 -0.99 -25.03 12.52
CA HIS A 461 -1.11 -26.48 12.52
C HIS A 461 -1.23 -27.00 11.08
N VAL A 462 -0.41 -27.99 10.75
CA VAL A 462 -0.31 -28.55 9.40
C VAL A 462 -0.42 -30.06 9.48
N ASP A 463 -1.41 -30.62 8.79
CA ASP A 463 -1.60 -32.06 8.59
C ASP A 463 -1.49 -32.38 7.09
N ALA A 464 -0.61 -33.30 6.67
CA ALA A 464 -0.50 -33.74 5.26
C ALA A 464 -0.55 -32.61 4.19
N SER A 465 0.05 -31.44 4.46
CA SER A 465 -0.09 -30.22 3.64
C SER A 465 1.22 -29.48 3.42
N TYR A 466 1.23 -28.57 2.44
CA TYR A 466 2.36 -27.68 2.16
C TYR A 466 2.21 -26.37 2.94
N ILE A 467 3.30 -25.91 3.53
CA ILE A 467 3.36 -24.68 4.31
C ILE A 467 4.64 -23.92 3.96
N ALA A 468 4.57 -22.60 3.88
CA ALA A 468 5.73 -21.72 3.81
C ALA A 468 5.50 -20.51 4.72
N ILE A 469 6.46 -20.21 5.60
CA ILE A 469 6.42 -19.09 6.53
C ILE A 469 7.67 -18.24 6.34
N ARG A 470 7.49 -16.94 6.08
CA ARG A 470 8.61 -15.97 6.00
C ARG A 470 8.27 -14.63 6.64
N ASN A 471 9.28 -13.94 7.16
CA ASN A 471 9.18 -12.62 7.81
C ASN A 471 8.07 -12.53 8.86
N SER A 472 7.68 -13.65 9.45
CA SER A 472 6.48 -13.71 10.29
C SER A 472 6.84 -13.97 11.73
N ILE A 473 5.91 -13.63 12.62
CA ILE A 473 6.05 -13.87 14.07
C ILE A 473 4.95 -14.85 14.47
N VAL A 474 5.33 -15.98 15.04
CA VAL A 474 4.39 -16.98 15.59
C VAL A 474 4.77 -17.22 17.05
N TRP A 475 4.04 -16.58 17.97
CA TRP A 475 4.48 -16.42 19.35
C TRP A 475 3.30 -16.30 20.33
N TYR A 476 3.48 -16.70 21.59
CA TYR A 476 2.46 -16.64 22.65
C TYR A 476 1.20 -17.47 22.39
N ASN A 477 1.27 -18.50 21.56
CA ASN A 477 0.13 -19.39 21.37
C ASN A 477 0.06 -20.40 22.53
N GLY A 478 -1.13 -20.91 22.85
CA GLY A 478 -1.33 -21.77 24.03
C GLY A 478 -0.65 -23.14 23.94
N GLY A 479 -0.26 -23.56 22.75
CA GLY A 479 0.55 -24.75 22.45
C GLY A 479 1.71 -24.40 21.52
N SER A 480 2.18 -25.37 20.72
CA SER A 480 3.33 -25.15 19.81
C SER A 480 3.09 -24.01 18.82
N ALA A 481 4.05 -23.12 18.62
CA ALA A 481 3.97 -22.07 17.60
C ALA A 481 3.65 -22.67 16.22
N VAL A 482 4.42 -23.68 15.81
CA VAL A 482 4.21 -24.44 14.58
C VAL A 482 4.15 -25.93 14.89
N SER A 483 3.09 -26.61 14.48
CA SER A 483 2.87 -28.05 14.65
C SER A 483 2.74 -28.72 13.29
N LEU A 484 3.62 -29.69 13.00
CA LEU A 484 3.72 -30.37 11.70
C LEU A 484 3.37 -31.86 11.84
N GLY A 485 2.09 -32.20 11.68
CA GLY A 485 1.60 -33.57 11.53
C GLY A 485 1.76 -34.07 10.09
N GLY A 486 2.96 -34.46 9.67
CA GLY A 486 3.16 -34.99 8.31
C GLY A 486 3.15 -33.93 7.21
N SER A 487 3.74 -32.76 7.49
CA SER A 487 3.95 -31.73 6.46
C SER A 487 4.66 -32.27 5.22
N LEU A 488 4.20 -31.82 4.04
CA LEU A 488 4.79 -32.17 2.75
C LEU A 488 5.96 -31.23 2.35
N SER A 489 6.27 -30.23 3.17
CA SER A 489 7.31 -29.22 2.90
C SER A 489 8.61 -29.54 3.64
N SER A 490 9.75 -29.35 2.97
CA SER A 490 11.07 -29.40 3.60
C SER A 490 11.48 -28.00 4.07
N ASN A 491 11.86 -27.87 5.35
CA ASN A 491 12.30 -26.61 5.98
C ASN A 491 11.42 -25.38 5.64
N PRO A 492 10.12 -25.42 5.96
CA PRO A 492 9.14 -24.44 5.50
C PRO A 492 9.28 -23.02 6.07
N VAL A 493 10.13 -22.81 7.09
CA VAL A 493 10.21 -21.55 7.83
C VAL A 493 11.58 -20.89 7.66
N ARG A 494 11.58 -19.62 7.25
CA ARG A 494 12.79 -18.79 7.11
C ARG A 494 12.53 -17.37 7.58
N TYR A 495 13.59 -16.68 8.03
CA TYR A 495 13.54 -15.27 8.45
C TYR A 495 12.33 -14.94 9.31
N SER A 496 11.99 -15.82 10.26
CA SER A 496 10.79 -15.69 11.08
C SER A 496 11.12 -15.90 12.55
N ASN A 497 10.31 -15.31 13.43
CA ASN A 497 10.43 -15.49 14.87
C ASN A 497 9.42 -16.53 15.35
N ILE A 498 9.90 -17.69 15.80
CA ILE A 498 9.05 -18.84 16.15
C ILE A 498 9.35 -19.30 17.57
N GLU A 499 8.33 -19.28 18.44
CA GLU A 499 8.45 -19.67 19.84
C GLU A 499 8.80 -21.15 20.00
N GLY A 500 9.83 -21.43 20.80
CA GLY A 500 10.33 -22.78 21.03
C GLY A 500 11.35 -23.24 19.99
N TYR A 501 11.86 -22.28 19.19
CA TYR A 501 12.87 -22.42 18.15
C TYR A 501 12.47 -23.33 16.97
N TYR A 502 12.64 -22.80 15.76
CA TYR A 502 12.49 -23.56 14.51
C TYR A 502 13.75 -23.41 13.66
N SER A 503 14.44 -24.51 13.40
CA SER A 503 15.65 -24.49 12.59
C SER A 503 15.37 -24.05 11.15
N GLY A 504 16.16 -23.11 10.65
CA GLY A 504 16.00 -22.55 9.31
C GLY A 504 16.81 -21.27 9.14
N GLN A 505 17.02 -20.86 7.90
CA GLN A 505 17.81 -19.67 7.59
C GLN A 505 17.15 -18.42 8.20
N GLY A 506 17.91 -17.67 9.00
CA GLY A 506 17.48 -16.38 9.55
C GLY A 506 16.34 -16.45 10.57
N ASN A 507 15.93 -17.64 11.02
CA ASN A 507 14.94 -17.76 12.08
C ASN A 507 15.53 -17.38 13.42
N ILE A 508 14.71 -16.78 14.28
CA ILE A 508 15.04 -16.43 15.65
C ILE A 508 14.01 -17.03 16.61
N ASP A 509 14.40 -17.18 17.87
CA ASP A 509 13.54 -17.61 18.98
C ASP A 509 13.74 -16.60 20.11
N SER A 510 13.01 -15.48 20.04
CA SER A 510 13.14 -14.41 21.03
C SER A 510 11.82 -13.71 21.23
N ASP A 511 11.53 -13.32 22.47
CA ASP A 511 10.31 -12.56 22.79
C ASP A 511 10.18 -11.35 21.84
N PRO A 512 9.10 -11.27 21.04
CA PRO A 512 8.91 -10.23 20.04
C PRO A 512 8.71 -8.83 20.64
N LYS A 513 8.52 -8.69 21.96
CA LYS A 513 8.32 -7.41 22.64
C LYS A 513 7.21 -6.58 22.00
N PHE A 514 6.01 -7.16 21.88
CA PHE A 514 4.83 -6.42 21.44
C PHE A 514 4.52 -5.24 22.38
N ALA A 515 3.96 -4.17 21.82
CA ALA A 515 3.51 -3.01 22.57
C ALA A 515 2.52 -3.42 23.67
N SER A 516 1.46 -4.14 23.28
CA SER A 516 0.44 -4.70 24.18
C SER A 516 -0.11 -6.01 23.61
N ARG A 517 0.11 -7.13 24.31
CA ARG A 517 -0.42 -8.44 23.87
C ARG A 517 -1.94 -8.41 23.73
N GLY A 518 -2.45 -9.19 22.77
CA GLY A 518 -3.88 -9.29 22.48
C GLY A 518 -4.58 -8.02 21.97
N SER A 519 -3.84 -6.93 21.68
CA SER A 519 -4.43 -5.66 21.26
C SER A 519 -3.55 -4.85 20.31
N ASP A 520 -2.26 -4.69 20.61
CA ASP A 520 -1.31 -3.92 19.82
C ASP A 520 -0.02 -4.73 19.59
N TYR A 521 0.05 -5.36 18.41
CA TYR A 521 1.17 -6.18 17.97
C TYR A 521 2.32 -5.39 17.32
N HIS A 522 2.33 -4.05 17.40
CA HIS A 522 3.52 -3.29 17.01
C HIS A 522 4.72 -3.70 17.89
N LEU A 523 5.90 -3.75 17.29
CA LEU A 523 7.14 -4.09 17.98
C LEU A 523 7.62 -2.90 18.81
N ARG A 524 8.04 -3.10 20.06
CA ARG A 524 8.61 -2.01 20.85
C ARG A 524 9.91 -1.51 20.25
N SER A 525 10.06 -0.19 20.20
CA SER A 525 11.23 0.48 19.61
C SER A 525 11.62 1.70 20.43
N ASN A 526 12.91 1.83 20.72
CA ASN A 526 13.48 2.98 21.40
C ASN A 526 13.45 4.28 20.56
N LEU A 527 13.32 4.17 19.24
CA LEU A 527 13.20 5.33 18.35
C LEU A 527 11.78 5.61 17.90
N GLY A 528 10.89 4.62 17.99
CA GLY A 528 9.46 4.82 17.87
C GLY A 528 8.74 3.62 17.29
N ARG A 529 7.64 3.23 17.92
CA ARG A 529 6.59 2.40 17.33
C ARG A 529 5.35 3.24 17.02
N PHE A 530 4.59 2.85 16.02
CA PHE A 530 3.34 3.53 15.69
C PHE A 530 2.24 3.16 16.70
N ASN A 531 1.40 4.13 17.06
CA ASN A 531 0.17 3.92 17.80
C ASN A 531 -0.81 5.04 17.46
N SER A 532 -1.92 4.70 16.81
CA SER A 532 -3.06 5.61 16.59
C SER A 532 -2.67 6.99 16.04
N GLY A 533 -1.79 7.03 15.03
CA GLY A 533 -1.33 8.26 14.38
C GLY A 533 -0.12 8.95 15.03
N SER A 534 0.43 8.40 16.11
CA SER A 534 1.59 8.95 16.83
C SER A 534 2.73 7.95 16.97
N TRP A 535 3.96 8.43 17.16
CA TRP A 535 5.14 7.61 17.43
C TRP A 535 5.46 7.59 18.93
N ILE A 536 5.49 6.40 19.52
CA ILE A 536 5.80 6.18 20.94
C ILE A 536 7.21 5.58 21.05
N LYS A 537 8.09 6.22 21.84
CA LYS A 537 9.42 5.68 22.15
C LYS A 537 9.35 4.78 23.37
N ASP A 538 9.79 3.54 23.22
CA ASP A 538 9.94 2.58 24.32
C ASP A 538 11.38 2.63 24.90
N SER A 539 11.67 1.88 25.97
CA SER A 539 13.03 1.82 26.51
C SER A 539 13.95 1.00 25.59
N PHE A 540 15.26 1.31 25.60
CA PHE A 540 16.26 0.52 24.86
C PHE A 540 16.23 -0.97 25.24
N SER A 541 16.09 -1.28 26.52
CA SER A 541 15.95 -2.65 27.03
C SER A 541 14.70 -3.41 26.55
N SER A 542 13.74 -2.69 25.97
CA SER A 542 12.51 -3.26 25.41
C SER A 542 12.49 -3.25 23.89
N HIS A 543 13.57 -2.82 23.22
CA HIS A 543 13.67 -2.86 21.77
C HIS A 543 13.48 -4.30 21.28
N SER A 544 12.61 -4.47 20.30
CA SER A 544 12.25 -5.80 19.80
C SER A 544 13.39 -6.41 18.97
N PRO A 545 13.72 -7.69 19.18
CA PRO A 545 14.65 -8.42 18.32
C PRO A 545 14.09 -8.71 16.92
N CYS A 546 12.81 -8.43 16.68
CA CYS A 546 12.14 -8.65 15.39
C CYS A 546 12.26 -7.45 14.43
N ILE A 547 12.77 -6.31 14.93
CA ILE A 547 13.08 -5.13 14.12
C ILE A 547 14.36 -5.41 13.32
N ASP A 548 14.37 -5.07 12.04
CA ASP A 548 15.48 -5.33 11.09
C ASP A 548 15.87 -6.81 10.96
N ALA A 549 14.93 -7.73 11.21
CA ALA A 549 15.23 -9.16 11.33
C ALA A 549 14.72 -10.02 10.14
N GLY A 550 13.90 -9.47 9.25
CA GLY A 550 13.33 -10.17 8.10
C GLY A 550 14.35 -10.58 7.03
N ASP A 551 13.87 -11.11 5.91
CA ASP A 551 14.69 -11.55 4.78
C ASP A 551 15.46 -10.34 4.20
N PRO A 552 16.80 -10.37 4.15
CA PRO A 552 17.60 -9.26 3.61
C PRO A 552 17.42 -9.04 2.11
N GLN A 553 16.78 -9.97 1.39
CA GLN A 553 16.45 -9.80 -0.03
C GLN A 553 15.08 -9.16 -0.27
N ASP A 554 14.21 -9.14 0.75
CA ASP A 554 12.91 -8.51 0.61
C ASP A 554 13.05 -6.98 0.65
N PRO A 555 12.27 -6.25 -0.17
CA PRO A 555 12.30 -4.80 -0.14
C PRO A 555 11.79 -4.29 1.21
N ILE A 556 12.43 -3.26 1.75
CA ILE A 556 12.00 -2.59 2.99
C ILE A 556 10.57 -1.99 2.93
N GLY A 557 9.97 -1.89 1.74
CA GLY A 557 8.64 -1.33 1.58
C GLY A 557 8.56 0.12 2.06
N ALA A 558 7.52 0.42 2.83
CA ALA A 558 7.23 1.75 3.33
C ALA A 558 7.71 1.99 4.78
N GLU A 559 8.64 1.18 5.29
CA GLU A 559 9.15 1.30 6.66
C GLU A 559 9.82 2.67 6.91
N PRO A 560 9.45 3.37 7.99
CA PRO A 560 9.93 4.72 8.24
C PRO A 560 11.38 4.74 8.73
N PHE A 561 12.11 5.80 8.38
CA PHE A 561 13.47 6.01 8.89
C PHE A 561 13.51 6.25 10.41
N PRO A 562 14.53 5.74 11.13
CA PRO A 562 15.54 4.78 10.65
C PRO A 562 14.97 3.35 10.50
N ASN A 563 15.41 2.65 9.46
CA ASN A 563 14.92 1.31 9.06
C ASN A 563 16.07 0.32 8.70
N ASN A 564 17.34 0.72 8.93
CA ASN A 564 18.58 -0.03 8.64
C ASN A 564 18.64 -0.82 7.32
N LYS A 565 17.82 -0.46 6.33
CA LYS A 565 17.66 -1.15 5.03
C LYS A 565 17.27 -2.64 5.13
N ARG A 566 16.64 -3.08 6.22
CA ARG A 566 16.18 -4.47 6.37
C ARG A 566 14.78 -4.50 6.95
N ILE A 567 13.88 -5.24 6.30
CA ILE A 567 12.46 -5.30 6.69
C ILE A 567 12.29 -5.90 8.10
N ASN A 568 11.35 -5.36 8.86
CA ASN A 568 10.91 -5.94 10.13
C ASN A 568 10.13 -7.25 9.90
N MET A 569 10.18 -8.16 10.88
CA MET A 569 9.27 -9.30 10.91
C MET A 569 7.88 -8.89 11.43
N GLY A 570 6.85 -9.66 11.09
CA GLY A 570 5.47 -9.51 11.59
C GLY A 570 4.55 -8.69 10.67
N ALA A 571 3.29 -8.56 11.09
CA ALA A 571 2.19 -7.93 10.34
C ALA A 571 2.51 -6.52 9.80
N TYR A 572 3.26 -5.74 10.58
CA TYR A 572 3.59 -4.35 10.24
C TYR A 572 4.88 -4.22 9.41
N GLY A 573 5.66 -5.29 9.23
CA GLY A 573 6.87 -5.25 8.41
C GLY A 573 6.58 -4.82 6.96
N GLY A 574 7.38 -3.90 6.45
CA GLY A 574 7.22 -3.31 5.12
C GLY A 574 6.16 -2.20 5.03
N THR A 575 5.53 -1.81 6.13
CA THR A 575 4.43 -0.80 6.15
C THR A 575 4.90 0.55 6.69
N ARG A 576 4.06 1.59 6.48
CA ARG A 576 4.28 2.93 7.06
C ARG A 576 4.20 2.98 8.58
N GLU A 577 3.62 1.95 9.18
CA GLU A 577 3.38 1.84 10.63
C GLU A 577 4.42 0.95 11.32
N ALA A 578 5.38 0.39 10.55
CA ALA A 578 6.45 -0.43 11.10
C ALA A 578 7.29 0.34 12.13
N SER A 579 7.66 -0.35 13.20
CA SER A 579 8.52 0.21 14.23
C SER A 579 9.91 0.56 13.70
N LYS A 580 10.49 1.65 14.20
CA LYS A 580 11.78 2.17 13.73
C LYS A 580 12.94 1.35 14.29
N SER A 581 13.99 1.21 13.49
CA SER A 581 15.26 0.59 13.87
C SER A 581 15.97 1.31 15.01
N ILE A 582 17.01 0.67 15.54
CA ILE A 582 18.06 1.41 16.24
C ILE A 582 18.73 2.35 15.23
N GLY A 583 18.83 3.64 15.57
CA GLY A 583 19.63 4.61 14.83
C GLY A 583 21.01 4.76 15.49
N PRO A 584 21.94 5.49 14.85
CA PRO A 584 23.25 5.77 15.45
C PRO A 584 23.09 6.39 16.84
N LEU A 585 23.74 5.78 17.83
CA LEU A 585 23.70 6.23 19.21
C LEU A 585 24.77 7.28 19.48
N ILE A 586 24.49 8.15 20.44
CA ILE A 586 25.51 8.96 21.11
C ILE A 586 25.77 8.30 22.46
N ILE A 587 26.97 7.76 22.64
CA ILE A 587 27.40 7.09 23.86
C ILE A 587 28.29 8.06 24.65
N HIS A 588 27.87 8.44 25.85
CA HIS A 588 28.58 9.37 26.70
C HIS A 588 29.56 8.64 27.63
N VAL A 589 30.79 9.17 27.71
CA VAL A 589 31.84 8.67 28.61
C VAL A 589 32.31 9.82 29.51
N ASP A 590 32.29 9.64 30.82
CA ASP A 590 32.79 10.61 31.82
C ASP A 590 33.67 9.87 32.83
N GLY A 591 34.98 10.09 32.77
CA GLY A 591 35.95 9.38 33.62
C GLY A 591 35.85 9.74 35.11
N ILE A 592 35.20 10.85 35.44
CA ILE A 592 35.06 11.35 36.81
C ILE A 592 33.75 10.86 37.42
N ARG A 593 32.64 11.01 36.70
CA ARG A 593 31.27 10.76 37.21
C ARG A 593 30.67 9.44 36.72
N GLY A 594 31.19 8.86 35.64
CA GLY A 594 30.62 7.70 34.99
C GLY A 594 30.82 6.39 35.75
N SER A 595 30.09 5.36 35.29
CA SER A 595 30.22 3.97 35.72
C SER A 595 30.04 3.05 34.52
N ASP A 596 30.87 2.02 34.39
CA ASP A 596 30.74 1.02 33.30
C ASP A 596 29.53 0.07 33.49
N SER A 597 28.79 0.25 34.57
CA SER A 597 27.46 -0.34 34.78
C SER A 597 26.31 0.53 34.25
N HIS A 598 26.57 1.78 33.85
CA HIS A 598 25.55 2.66 33.28
C HIS A 598 25.25 2.34 31.81
N THR A 599 24.21 2.97 31.27
CA THR A 599 23.75 2.73 29.90
C THR A 599 24.54 3.47 28.83
N GLY A 600 25.23 4.56 29.17
CA GLY A 600 25.92 5.44 28.22
C GLY A 600 25.01 6.37 27.41
N LEU A 601 23.68 6.29 27.55
CA LEU A 601 22.74 6.99 26.67
C LEU A 601 22.46 8.45 27.04
N SER A 602 23.07 8.94 28.13
CA SER A 602 23.02 10.34 28.54
C SER A 602 24.28 10.69 29.34
N ARG A 603 24.54 11.99 29.57
CA ARG A 603 25.66 12.42 30.42
C ARG A 603 25.53 11.89 31.86
N ASP A 604 24.33 11.87 32.42
CA ASP A 604 24.10 11.43 33.80
C ASP A 604 24.29 9.91 33.97
N GLU A 605 23.97 9.16 32.92
CA GLU A 605 24.18 7.70 32.81
C GLU A 605 25.43 7.39 31.98
N SER A 606 26.47 8.20 32.06
CA SER A 606 27.68 8.01 31.27
C SER A 606 28.49 6.79 31.73
N LEU A 607 29.12 6.13 30.75
CA LEU A 607 30.11 5.09 31.00
C LEU A 607 31.38 5.72 31.60
N ARG A 608 32.15 4.93 32.34
CA ARG A 608 33.41 5.42 32.96
C ARG A 608 34.56 5.37 31.96
N THR A 609 34.63 4.32 31.15
CA THR A 609 35.77 4.04 30.27
C THR A 609 35.43 4.15 28.79
N ILE A 610 36.44 4.52 27.98
CA ILE A 610 36.29 4.66 26.53
C ILE A 610 36.19 3.27 25.90
N GLN A 611 36.95 2.27 26.34
CA GLN A 611 36.87 0.91 25.80
C GLN A 611 35.50 0.29 26.05
N LYS A 612 34.88 0.54 27.21
CA LYS A 612 33.53 0.06 27.46
C LYS A 612 32.56 0.65 26.44
N ALA A 613 32.66 1.95 26.15
CA ALA A 613 31.83 2.58 25.12
C ALA A 613 32.11 2.02 23.71
N VAL A 614 33.39 1.76 23.37
CA VAL A 614 33.73 1.10 22.10
C VAL A 614 33.08 -0.27 22.00
N LYS A 615 33.09 -1.08 23.07
CA LYS A 615 32.44 -2.40 23.09
C LYS A 615 30.92 -2.33 22.87
N GLU A 616 30.26 -1.33 23.44
CA GLU A 616 28.82 -1.10 23.28
C GLU A 616 28.44 -0.48 21.92
N ALA A 617 29.37 0.21 21.25
CA ALA A 617 29.11 0.90 20.00
C ALA A 617 28.95 -0.05 18.80
N TYR A 618 28.05 0.32 17.89
CA TYR A 618 27.91 -0.25 16.55
C TYR A 618 28.39 0.73 15.48
N ASP A 619 28.60 0.25 14.26
CA ASP A 619 28.99 1.10 13.12
C ASP A 619 28.02 2.29 12.95
N GLY A 620 28.58 3.49 12.84
CA GLY A 620 27.86 4.76 12.74
C GLY A 620 27.68 5.50 14.06
N ASP A 621 27.86 4.84 15.21
CA ASP A 621 27.71 5.46 16.53
C ASP A 621 28.77 6.54 16.80
N THR A 622 28.45 7.45 17.71
CA THR A 622 29.36 8.49 18.21
C THR A 622 29.62 8.30 19.70
N ILE A 623 30.87 8.13 20.09
CA ILE A 623 31.32 8.15 21.48
C ILE A 623 31.73 9.59 21.83
N MET A 624 30.94 10.21 22.70
CA MET A 624 31.15 11.56 23.24
C MET A 624 31.88 11.48 24.59
N VAL A 625 33.17 11.79 24.60
CA VAL A 625 34.03 11.72 25.78
C VAL A 625 34.13 13.07 26.47
N TRP A 626 33.59 13.19 27.67
CA TRP A 626 33.61 14.43 28.46
C TRP A 626 35.02 14.77 28.96
N PRO A 627 35.31 16.05 29.27
CA PRO A 627 36.63 16.47 29.75
C PRO A 627 37.04 15.69 31.00
N GLY A 628 38.27 15.18 30.97
CA GLY A 628 38.84 14.36 32.03
C GLY A 628 40.14 13.72 31.58
N THR A 629 40.84 13.08 32.53
CA THR A 629 42.02 12.27 32.24
C THR A 629 41.64 10.80 32.22
N TYR A 630 41.88 10.14 31.10
CA TYR A 630 41.59 8.74 30.85
C TYR A 630 42.90 7.98 30.75
N ARG A 631 43.14 7.06 31.69
CA ARG A 631 44.31 6.17 31.67
C ARG A 631 43.88 4.79 31.21
N GLU A 632 43.95 4.57 29.91
CA GLU A 632 43.33 3.42 29.25
C GLU A 632 44.00 3.14 27.90
N ALA A 633 44.03 1.87 27.49
CA ALA A 633 44.36 1.47 26.14
C ALA A 633 43.05 1.19 25.38
N VAL A 634 42.80 1.93 24.31
CA VAL A 634 41.56 1.85 23.53
C VAL A 634 41.80 1.10 22.23
N PHE A 635 41.21 -0.08 22.11
CA PHE A 635 41.21 -0.91 20.92
C PHE A 635 39.88 -0.76 20.17
N VAL A 636 39.92 -0.27 18.93
CA VAL A 636 38.72 0.18 18.19
C VAL A 636 37.93 -0.97 17.54
N GLU A 637 38.48 -2.18 17.52
CA GLU A 637 37.79 -3.43 17.16
C GLU A 637 37.20 -3.47 15.73
N GLY A 638 37.80 -2.77 14.75
CA GLY A 638 37.33 -2.80 13.35
C GLY A 638 36.06 -2.00 13.07
N LYS A 639 35.62 -1.16 14.02
CA LYS A 639 34.33 -0.45 13.95
C LYS A 639 34.41 0.86 13.17
N ALA A 640 33.33 1.21 12.47
CA ALA A 640 33.18 2.50 11.77
C ALA A 640 32.46 3.52 12.67
N ILE A 641 33.13 3.97 13.74
CA ILE A 641 32.56 4.86 14.77
C ILE A 641 33.26 6.22 14.81
N THR A 642 32.59 7.24 15.35
CA THR A 642 33.24 8.51 15.71
C THR A 642 33.55 8.53 17.20
N ILE A 643 34.80 8.69 17.58
CA ILE A 643 35.23 8.95 18.96
C ILE A 643 35.69 10.40 19.02
N GLN A 644 35.02 11.21 19.84
CA GLN A 644 35.34 12.63 19.95
C GLN A 644 35.17 13.16 21.36
N SER A 645 35.94 14.19 21.72
CA SER A 645 35.68 14.91 22.95
C SER A 645 34.37 15.71 22.86
N ALA A 646 33.57 15.67 23.92
CA ALA A 646 32.25 16.27 23.99
C ALA A 646 32.28 17.78 24.25
N ASP A 647 33.35 18.26 24.89
CA ASP A 647 33.49 19.63 25.39
C ASP A 647 34.97 20.06 25.30
N ASP A 648 35.55 20.65 26.34
CA ASP A 648 37.01 20.85 26.44
C ASP A 648 37.77 19.52 26.23
N ALA A 649 38.99 19.57 25.70
CA ALA A 649 39.67 18.36 25.23
C ALA A 649 39.89 17.33 26.35
N ALA A 650 39.38 16.11 26.15
CA ALA A 650 39.70 14.98 26.99
C ALA A 650 41.18 14.56 26.80
N VAL A 651 41.84 14.22 27.90
CA VAL A 651 43.26 13.83 27.93
C VAL A 651 43.34 12.31 28.06
N VAL A 652 44.02 11.66 27.13
CA VAL A 652 44.22 10.20 27.13
C VAL A 652 45.70 9.88 27.35
N MET A 653 45.96 8.94 28.25
CA MET A 653 47.29 8.39 28.53
C MET A 653 47.20 6.87 28.45
N ALA A 654 48.19 6.22 27.84
CA ALA A 654 48.25 4.76 27.86
C ALA A 654 48.80 4.23 29.20
N PRO A 655 48.41 3.02 29.62
CA PRO A 655 49.19 2.22 30.57
C PRO A 655 50.60 1.92 30.01
N SER A 656 51.55 1.58 30.88
CA SER A 656 52.91 1.25 30.44
C SER A 656 52.96 0.08 29.45
N ASN A 657 53.76 0.23 28.40
CA ASN A 657 53.91 -0.70 27.26
C ASN A 657 52.64 -0.89 26.42
N ASP A 658 51.79 0.13 26.31
CA ASP A 658 50.58 0.09 25.49
C ASP A 658 50.37 1.41 24.72
N TYR A 659 49.47 1.38 23.73
CA TYR A 659 49.08 2.54 22.92
C TYR A 659 47.78 3.15 23.46
N ALA A 660 47.62 4.47 23.35
CA ALA A 660 46.37 5.09 23.79
C ALA A 660 45.20 4.68 22.88
N PHE A 661 45.44 4.62 21.57
CA PHE A 661 44.49 4.09 20.58
C PHE A 661 45.16 3.10 19.63
N THR A 662 44.50 1.98 19.38
CA THR A 662 44.94 0.96 18.43
C THR A 662 43.84 0.65 17.40
N PHE A 663 44.22 0.72 16.12
CA PHE A 663 43.41 0.39 14.95
C PHE A 663 44.07 -0.77 14.20
N GLN A 664 43.53 -1.99 14.29
CA GLN A 664 44.22 -3.21 13.82
C GLN A 664 43.35 -4.14 12.95
N PHE A 665 42.10 -3.78 12.66
CA PHE A 665 41.13 -4.65 11.96
C PHE A 665 40.46 -3.96 10.78
N ALA A 666 41.26 -3.34 9.90
CA ALA A 666 40.80 -2.72 8.67
C ALA A 666 39.77 -1.59 8.86
N GLU A 667 39.91 -0.83 9.95
CA GLU A 667 39.16 0.40 10.16
C GLU A 667 39.37 1.36 8.98
N SER A 668 38.30 1.73 8.29
CA SER A 668 38.34 2.69 7.17
C SER A 668 38.30 4.15 7.65
N SER A 669 38.38 5.11 6.73
CA SER A 669 38.20 6.54 7.01
C SER A 669 36.84 6.91 7.62
N ARG A 670 35.87 5.98 7.65
CA ARG A 670 34.62 6.13 8.40
C ARG A 670 34.77 5.99 9.92
N CYS A 671 35.92 5.51 10.38
CA CYS A 671 36.30 5.55 11.78
C CYS A 671 37.06 6.85 12.06
N VAL A 672 36.52 7.71 12.93
CA VAL A 672 37.03 9.06 13.16
C VAL A 672 37.46 9.21 14.61
N LEU A 673 38.69 9.66 14.86
CA LEU A 673 39.17 10.09 16.17
C LEU A 673 39.49 11.58 16.14
N ARG A 674 38.88 12.36 17.03
CA ARG A 674 39.10 13.82 17.05
C ARG A 674 39.01 14.52 18.39
N ASN A 675 39.69 15.67 18.48
CA ASN A 675 39.60 16.61 19.60
C ASN A 675 40.12 16.06 20.94
N PHE A 676 41.14 15.20 20.91
CA PHE A 676 41.81 14.68 22.10
C PHE A 676 43.21 15.25 22.27
N VAL A 677 43.62 15.35 23.53
CA VAL A 677 45.05 15.40 23.88
C VAL A 677 45.50 13.99 24.21
N ILE A 678 46.59 13.52 23.60
CA ILE A 678 47.20 12.21 23.88
C ILE A 678 48.63 12.43 24.35
N THR A 679 48.94 12.00 25.57
CA THR A 679 50.19 12.41 26.22
C THR A 679 50.73 11.38 27.20
N ASN A 680 52.06 11.42 27.40
CA ASN A 680 52.78 10.58 28.36
C ASN A 680 52.50 9.08 28.17
N CYS A 681 52.46 8.64 26.91
CA CYS A 681 52.48 7.21 26.56
C CYS A 681 53.93 6.72 26.49
N ASP A 682 54.20 5.59 27.14
CA ASP A 682 55.52 4.94 27.16
C ASP A 682 55.89 4.29 25.81
N GLU A 683 54.91 4.13 24.91
CA GLU A 683 55.02 3.67 23.51
C GLU A 683 54.52 4.77 22.55
N ALA A 684 54.18 4.44 21.30
CA ALA A 684 53.51 5.38 20.42
C ALA A 684 52.11 5.78 20.96
N ALA A 685 51.68 7.01 20.68
CA ALA A 685 50.36 7.48 21.06
C ALA A 685 49.24 6.71 20.34
N ILE A 686 49.41 6.43 19.04
CA ILE A 686 48.44 5.72 18.22
C ILE A 686 49.14 4.69 17.32
N LEU A 687 48.61 3.46 17.31
CA LEU A 687 49.00 2.40 16.40
C LEU A 687 47.95 2.20 15.29
N CYS A 688 48.36 2.29 14.03
CA CYS A 688 47.59 1.88 12.86
C CYS A 688 48.25 0.67 12.20
N HIS A 689 47.53 -0.45 12.11
CA HIS A 689 48.01 -1.70 11.52
C HIS A 689 46.96 -2.26 10.55
N SER A 690 47.30 -2.32 9.27
CA SER A 690 46.35 -2.64 8.19
C SER A 690 45.05 -1.83 8.27
N SER A 691 45.11 -0.56 8.67
CA SER A 691 43.95 0.31 8.93
C SER A 691 44.19 1.73 8.41
N SER A 692 43.12 2.50 8.16
CA SER A 692 43.22 3.85 7.59
C SER A 692 42.14 4.77 8.18
N PRO A 693 42.13 5.00 9.51
CA PRO A 693 41.18 5.88 10.17
C PRO A 693 41.37 7.35 9.79
N GLU A 694 40.37 8.19 10.06
CA GLU A 694 40.49 9.65 10.02
C GLU A 694 40.89 10.17 11.41
N LEU A 695 42.06 10.82 11.49
CA LEU A 695 42.64 11.37 12.71
C LEU A 695 42.73 12.89 12.56
N THR A 696 41.88 13.63 13.28
CA THR A 696 41.76 15.08 13.07
C THR A 696 41.70 15.88 14.35
N ASN A 697 42.28 17.08 14.36
CA ASN A 697 42.29 17.97 15.52
C ASN A 697 42.80 17.25 16.79
N LEU A 698 43.95 16.59 16.72
CA LEU A 698 44.57 15.91 17.86
C LEU A 698 45.79 16.69 18.34
N THR A 699 46.02 16.73 19.66
CA THR A 699 47.30 17.19 20.22
C THR A 699 48.03 15.99 20.81
N ILE A 700 49.08 15.53 20.14
CA ILE A 700 49.87 14.33 20.48
C ILE A 700 51.25 14.78 20.98
N VAL A 701 51.45 14.73 22.30
CA VAL A 701 52.54 15.45 22.96
C VAL A 701 53.16 14.69 24.11
N ASN A 702 54.48 14.78 24.31
CA ASN A 702 55.22 14.09 25.39
C ASN A 702 55.03 12.57 25.39
N ASN A 703 55.00 11.94 24.21
CA ASN A 703 54.96 10.47 24.09
C ASN A 703 56.33 9.95 23.66
N GLN A 704 56.56 8.64 23.79
CA GLN A 704 57.75 8.05 23.19
C GLN A 704 57.73 8.22 21.67
N PHE A 705 56.58 8.01 21.03
CA PHE A 705 56.37 8.26 19.60
C PHE A 705 54.95 8.82 19.36
N GLY A 706 54.74 9.56 18.26
CA GLY A 706 53.41 10.06 17.89
C GLY A 706 52.50 8.98 17.30
N ILE A 707 52.49 8.82 15.97
CA ILE A 707 51.68 7.80 15.27
C ILE A 707 52.60 6.82 14.54
N THR A 708 52.34 5.52 14.73
CA THR A 708 53.00 4.45 13.96
C THR A 708 52.01 3.77 13.02
N ALA A 709 52.36 3.70 11.73
CA ALA A 709 51.55 3.06 10.70
C ALA A 709 52.31 1.85 10.11
N TYR A 710 51.69 0.67 10.09
CA TYR A 710 52.30 -0.55 9.56
C TYR A 710 51.39 -1.29 8.57
N GLN A 711 51.97 -2.22 7.80
CA GLN A 711 51.25 -3.12 6.90
C GLN A 711 50.35 -2.42 5.86
N GLY A 712 50.85 -1.31 5.29
CA GLY A 712 50.12 -0.55 4.26
C GLY A 712 48.99 0.34 4.81
N SER A 713 49.00 0.62 6.12
CA SER A 713 48.11 1.63 6.72
C SER A 713 48.41 3.02 6.17
N ASP A 714 47.36 3.77 5.82
CA ASP A 714 47.44 5.17 5.37
C ASP A 714 46.38 6.01 6.11
N PRO A 715 46.57 6.28 7.43
CA PRO A 715 45.62 7.10 8.18
C PRO A 715 45.56 8.52 7.63
N SER A 716 44.35 9.08 7.53
CA SER A 716 44.18 10.48 7.12
C SER A 716 44.38 11.40 8.33
N ILE A 717 45.57 11.99 8.44
CA ILE A 717 45.97 12.86 9.55
C ILE A 717 45.85 14.32 9.12
N ASN A 718 45.01 15.11 9.80
CA ASN A 718 44.78 16.52 9.46
C ASN A 718 44.61 17.40 10.70
N ASN A 719 45.07 18.66 10.65
CA ASN A 719 44.89 19.64 11.74
C ASN A 719 45.42 19.19 13.11
N CYS A 720 46.44 18.35 13.15
CA CYS A 720 46.99 17.83 14.39
C CYS A 720 48.21 18.64 14.85
N ILE A 721 48.54 18.56 16.13
CA ILE A 721 49.80 19.07 16.69
C ILE A 721 50.55 17.88 17.27
N PHE A 722 51.79 17.69 16.82
CA PHE A 722 52.76 16.76 17.36
C PHE A 722 53.92 17.56 17.95
N TRP A 723 54.21 17.34 19.23
CA TRP A 723 55.26 18.10 19.89
C TRP A 723 55.93 17.31 21.01
N ASN A 724 57.25 17.44 21.13
CA ASN A 724 58.02 16.80 22.20
C ASN A 724 57.77 15.27 22.30
N ASN A 725 57.61 14.58 21.16
CA ASN A 725 57.62 13.12 21.12
C ASN A 725 59.07 12.64 20.96
N GLU A 726 59.53 11.73 21.81
CA GLU A 726 60.97 11.46 22.02
C GLU A 726 61.68 10.88 20.80
N LEU A 727 61.07 9.88 20.16
CA LEU A 727 61.65 9.12 19.06
C LEU A 727 61.15 9.59 17.68
N GLY A 728 60.03 10.30 17.61
CA GLY A 728 59.47 10.84 16.37
C GLY A 728 57.97 11.11 16.44
N ASP A 729 57.47 11.91 15.48
CA ASP A 729 56.05 12.30 15.42
C ASP A 729 55.23 11.34 14.55
N LEU A 730 55.76 10.92 13.40
CA LEU A 730 55.07 10.07 12.43
C LEU A 730 56.04 9.00 11.90
N GLU A 731 55.57 7.75 11.87
CA GLU A 731 56.28 6.65 11.22
C GLU A 731 55.39 6.08 10.11
N GLN A 732 55.94 6.03 8.89
CA GLN A 732 55.29 5.47 7.69
C GLN A 732 53.91 6.07 7.38
N SER A 733 53.66 7.31 7.78
CA SER A 733 52.43 8.06 7.52
C SER A 733 52.74 9.54 7.30
N HIS A 734 51.77 10.28 6.76
CA HIS A 734 51.93 11.71 6.46
C HIS A 734 50.76 12.52 6.99
N ALA A 735 51.07 13.66 7.61
CA ALA A 735 50.07 14.64 8.03
C ALA A 735 49.87 15.74 6.98
N ARG A 736 48.72 16.40 7.05
CA ARG A 736 48.40 17.62 6.31
C ARG A 736 47.95 18.70 7.29
N TYR A 737 48.24 19.97 6.94
CA TYR A 737 47.87 21.14 7.75
C TYR A 737 48.07 20.96 9.27
N SER A 738 49.20 20.37 9.64
CA SER A 738 49.52 19.97 11.01
C SER A 738 50.84 20.59 11.48
N CYS A 739 51.02 20.68 12.81
CA CYS A 739 52.26 21.14 13.41
C CYS A 739 53.11 19.95 13.85
N LEU A 740 54.35 19.86 13.37
CA LEU A 740 55.30 18.77 13.64
C LEU A 740 56.56 19.31 14.31
N GLY A 741 57.20 18.50 15.16
CA GLY A 741 58.48 18.80 15.81
C GLY A 741 59.64 18.96 14.82
N ALA A 742 59.59 18.24 13.69
CA ALA A 742 60.46 18.42 12.55
C ALA A 742 59.70 18.11 11.24
N LEU A 743 60.04 18.79 10.14
CA LEU A 743 59.48 18.50 8.81
C LEU A 743 60.43 17.60 8.02
N GLU A 744 59.88 16.55 7.40
CA GLU A 744 60.57 15.77 6.38
C GLU A 744 60.47 16.44 4.99
N PRO A 745 61.35 16.10 4.03
CA PRO A 745 61.27 16.62 2.67
C PRO A 745 59.94 16.31 1.99
N GLY A 746 59.10 17.33 1.81
CA GLY A 746 57.77 17.22 1.17
C GLY A 746 56.62 17.66 2.07
N ASP A 747 56.79 17.63 3.40
CA ASP A 747 55.73 17.95 4.36
C ASP A 747 55.28 19.42 4.29
N SER A 748 56.18 20.34 3.98
CA SER A 748 55.86 21.77 3.84
C SER A 748 54.91 22.07 2.69
N ASN A 749 54.93 21.25 1.62
CA ASN A 749 54.00 21.39 0.50
C ASN A 749 52.57 20.92 0.84
N LEU A 750 52.39 20.29 2.00
CA LEU A 750 51.12 19.79 2.52
C LEU A 750 50.46 20.72 3.54
N GLY A 751 51.02 21.93 3.70
CA GLY A 751 50.52 22.94 4.67
C GLY A 751 50.97 22.70 6.10
N ASN A 752 51.91 21.78 6.34
CA ASN A 752 52.46 21.53 7.68
C ASN A 752 53.43 22.63 8.11
N ILE A 753 53.51 22.86 9.41
CA ILE A 753 54.46 23.79 10.04
C ILE A 753 55.33 23.06 11.05
N SER A 754 56.53 23.58 11.29
CA SER A 754 57.37 23.14 12.42
C SER A 754 57.87 24.36 13.18
N ARG A 755 57.07 24.74 14.16
CA ARG A 755 57.31 25.86 15.08
C ARG A 755 56.73 25.47 16.42
N ASP A 756 57.30 26.00 17.49
CA ASP A 756 56.73 25.83 18.83
C ASP A 756 55.23 26.15 18.82
N PRO A 757 54.34 25.21 19.18
CA PRO A 757 52.90 25.45 19.25
C PRO A 757 52.51 26.53 20.26
N MET A 758 53.40 26.81 21.23
CA MET A 758 53.18 27.76 22.31
C MET A 758 51.97 27.38 23.17
N PHE A 759 52.02 26.18 23.75
CA PHE A 759 51.06 25.76 24.76
C PHE A 759 51.17 26.64 26.00
N ALA A 760 50.03 26.92 26.64
CA ALA A 760 49.96 27.78 27.81
C ALA A 760 50.76 27.26 29.01
N ASP A 761 50.59 25.98 29.34
CA ASP A 761 51.31 25.31 30.42
C ASP A 761 51.32 23.79 30.21
N ILE A 762 52.20 23.34 29.31
CA ILE A 762 52.36 21.93 28.95
C ILE A 762 52.67 21.03 30.17
N ASN A 763 53.35 21.56 31.19
CA ASN A 763 53.76 20.78 32.37
C ASN A 763 52.61 20.56 33.36
N ASN A 764 51.60 21.44 33.34
CA ASN A 764 50.41 21.33 34.19
C ASN A 764 49.14 20.93 33.41
N GLY A 765 49.29 20.47 32.17
CA GLY A 765 48.22 19.92 31.34
C GLY A 765 47.33 20.95 30.65
N ASP A 766 47.77 22.21 30.55
CA ASP A 766 47.06 23.24 29.77
C ASP A 766 47.67 23.34 28.36
N TYR A 767 47.08 22.59 27.43
CA TYR A 767 47.51 22.50 26.04
C TYR A 767 46.81 23.54 25.14
N HIS A 768 46.10 24.51 25.71
CA HIS A 768 45.56 25.61 24.92
C HIS A 768 46.70 26.45 24.34
N LEU A 769 46.53 26.92 23.11
CA LEU A 769 47.51 27.76 22.42
C LEU A 769 47.50 29.16 23.03
N GLN A 770 48.67 29.73 23.34
CA GLN A 770 48.78 31.11 23.81
C GLN A 770 48.20 32.09 22.79
N SER A 771 47.45 33.08 23.27
CA SER A 771 46.85 34.10 22.40
C SER A 771 46.77 35.47 23.05
N GLU A 772 47.25 36.48 22.33
CA GLU A 772 47.07 37.90 22.68
C GLU A 772 45.59 38.34 22.64
N TYR A 773 44.71 37.55 22.00
CA TYR A 773 43.30 37.90 21.75
C TYR A 773 42.30 37.12 22.60
N GLY A 774 42.75 36.02 23.21
CA GLY A 774 41.94 35.23 24.12
C GLY A 774 42.28 33.76 24.08
N ARG A 775 42.62 33.21 25.23
CA ARG A 775 42.80 31.79 25.49
C ARG A 775 41.83 31.34 26.59
N TYR A 776 41.22 30.17 26.41
CA TYR A 776 40.28 29.61 27.37
C TYR A 776 40.99 29.05 28.61
N LEU A 777 40.36 29.20 29.79
CA LEU A 777 40.85 28.70 31.07
C LEU A 777 39.87 27.66 31.65
N PRO A 778 40.11 26.35 31.45
CA PRO A 778 39.17 25.29 31.80
C PRO A 778 38.69 25.29 33.26
N LYS A 779 39.60 25.57 34.20
CA LYS A 779 39.31 25.57 35.64
C LYS A 779 38.30 26.65 36.06
N SER A 780 38.23 27.75 35.32
CA SER A 780 37.38 28.90 35.65
C SER A 780 36.23 29.12 34.66
N GLY A 781 36.30 28.50 33.47
CA GLY A 781 35.38 28.78 32.37
C GLY A 781 35.51 30.19 31.79
N THR A 782 36.63 30.88 32.05
CA THR A 782 36.87 32.26 31.60
C THR A 782 37.93 32.33 30.49
N TRP A 783 38.16 33.53 29.96
CA TRP A 783 39.17 33.80 28.93
C TRP A 783 40.25 34.72 29.49
N THR A 784 41.50 34.47 29.13
CA THR A 784 42.67 35.33 29.44
C THR A 784 43.41 35.70 28.16
N THR A 785 44.30 36.69 28.22
CA THR A 785 45.23 37.01 27.13
C THR A 785 46.65 36.66 27.54
N ASP A 786 47.45 36.22 26.58
CA ASP A 786 48.87 35.94 26.72
C ASP A 786 49.71 37.04 26.03
N SER A 787 51.03 37.01 26.18
CA SER A 787 51.93 38.01 25.59
C SER A 787 52.27 37.77 24.13
N GLN A 788 51.88 36.62 23.58
CA GLN A 788 52.16 36.20 22.21
C GLN A 788 51.05 35.28 21.69
N THR A 789 50.87 35.23 20.38
CA THR A 789 49.94 34.33 19.70
C THR A 789 50.67 33.14 19.06
N GLY A 790 50.24 31.93 19.42
CA GLY A 790 50.81 30.68 18.93
C GLY A 790 50.61 30.47 17.42
N PRO A 791 51.58 29.86 16.71
CA PRO A 791 51.54 29.71 15.26
C PRO A 791 50.52 28.68 14.76
N CYS A 792 49.98 27.85 15.66
CA CYS A 792 48.93 26.88 15.36
C CYS A 792 47.52 27.49 15.33
N ILE A 793 47.37 28.74 15.81
CA ILE A 793 46.12 29.50 15.71
C ILE A 793 45.92 29.92 14.25
N ASP A 794 44.73 29.71 13.71
CA ASP A 794 44.37 29.86 12.29
C ASP A 794 45.29 29.05 11.33
N GLY A 795 45.93 27.99 11.86
CA GLY A 795 46.94 27.21 11.15
C GLY A 795 46.40 26.04 10.32
N GLY A 796 45.21 25.53 10.64
CA GLY A 796 44.67 24.27 10.12
C GLY A 796 44.23 24.31 8.65
N ASP A 797 43.51 23.31 8.18
CA ASP A 797 43.15 23.15 6.77
C ASP A 797 42.22 24.28 6.31
N PRO A 798 42.59 25.06 5.27
CA PRO A 798 41.75 26.14 4.75
C PRO A 798 40.44 25.65 4.12
N GLY A 799 40.34 24.36 3.77
CA GLY A 799 39.12 23.71 3.29
C GLY A 799 38.17 23.27 4.40
N VAL A 800 38.60 23.29 5.67
CA VAL A 800 37.81 22.89 6.83
C VAL A 800 37.15 24.13 7.47
N HIS A 801 35.84 24.07 7.68
CA HIS A 801 35.11 25.13 8.38
C HIS A 801 35.64 25.29 9.81
N THR A 802 35.69 26.51 10.34
CA THR A 802 36.12 26.84 11.72
C THR A 802 35.23 26.25 12.82
N GLY A 803 34.31 25.34 12.48
CA GLY A 803 33.38 24.71 13.41
C GLY A 803 32.70 25.70 14.34
N ARG A 804 32.91 25.51 15.64
CA ARG A 804 32.35 26.31 16.73
C ARG A 804 33.38 27.23 17.40
N GLU A 805 34.51 27.51 16.75
CA GLU A 805 35.51 28.44 17.28
C GLU A 805 34.92 29.83 17.51
N GLN A 806 35.23 30.43 18.66
CA GLN A 806 34.69 31.74 19.02
C GLN A 806 35.41 32.86 18.28
N LYS A 807 34.67 33.87 17.83
CA LYS A 807 35.27 35.06 17.21
C LYS A 807 36.11 35.86 18.23
N PRO A 808 37.22 36.49 17.78
CA PRO A 808 37.79 36.40 16.43
C PRO A 808 38.60 35.10 16.23
N HIS A 809 38.50 34.49 15.05
CA HIS A 809 39.07 33.16 14.72
C HIS A 809 39.63 33.09 13.28
N GLY A 810 40.01 34.24 12.71
CA GLY A 810 40.73 34.36 11.42
C GLY A 810 40.09 33.79 10.15
N GLY A 811 38.93 33.14 10.23
CA GLY A 811 38.31 32.40 9.12
C GLY A 811 38.94 31.04 8.82
N ARG A 812 39.89 30.55 9.63
CA ARG A 812 40.61 29.28 9.42
C ARG A 812 40.73 28.53 10.74
N VAL A 813 40.46 27.22 10.74
CA VAL A 813 40.42 26.41 11.96
C VAL A 813 41.80 26.36 12.63
N ASN A 814 41.85 26.34 13.96
CA ASN A 814 43.09 26.11 14.70
C ASN A 814 43.55 24.65 14.54
N MET A 815 44.86 24.42 14.58
CA MET A 815 45.40 23.06 14.72
C MET A 815 45.26 22.57 16.17
N GLY A 816 45.21 21.25 16.35
CA GLY A 816 45.26 20.56 17.65
C GLY A 816 43.90 20.27 18.26
N ALA A 817 43.92 19.71 19.48
CA ALA A 817 42.77 19.18 20.22
C ALA A 817 41.56 20.13 20.28
N TYR A 818 41.82 21.44 20.34
CA TYR A 818 40.78 22.46 20.50
C TYR A 818 40.25 23.01 19.17
N GLY A 819 40.87 22.67 18.04
CA GLY A 819 40.47 23.11 16.71
C GLY A 819 39.00 22.77 16.40
N GLY A 820 38.26 23.74 15.89
CA GLY A 820 36.84 23.60 15.55
C GLY A 820 35.88 23.59 16.76
N THR A 821 36.38 23.78 17.98
CA THR A 821 35.60 23.75 19.22
C THR A 821 35.37 25.15 19.82
N PRO A 822 34.38 25.33 20.71
CA PRO A 822 34.19 26.59 21.44
C PRO A 822 35.36 27.00 22.36
N PHE A 823 36.33 26.10 22.56
CA PHE A 823 37.46 26.27 23.48
C PHE A 823 38.77 26.64 22.76
N ALA A 824 38.74 26.70 21.43
CA ALA A 824 39.87 27.13 20.63
C ALA A 824 40.31 28.55 20.99
N SER A 825 41.61 28.77 21.12
CA SER A 825 42.16 30.11 21.32
C SER A 825 41.82 31.04 20.16
N LYS A 826 41.50 32.28 20.49
CA LYS A 826 41.08 33.32 19.54
C LYS A 826 42.28 33.87 18.80
N SER A 827 42.03 34.44 17.63
CA SER A 827 43.00 35.23 16.87
C SER A 827 42.59 36.68 16.76
N GLY A 828 43.41 37.52 16.12
CA GLY A 828 43.08 38.92 15.90
C GLY A 828 42.02 39.12 14.82
N PRO A 829 41.46 40.32 14.69
CA PRO A 829 40.63 40.65 13.53
C PRO A 829 41.46 40.48 12.24
N SER A 830 41.00 39.60 11.36
CA SER A 830 41.49 39.53 9.97
C SER A 830 41.11 40.85 9.28
N TRP A 831 42.10 41.61 8.80
CA TRP A 831 41.86 42.79 7.97
C TRP A 831 41.59 42.41 6.52
#